data_AF-A0A936U0Z3-F1
#
_entry.id   AF-A0A936U0Z3-F1
#
_cell.length_a   1.000
_cell.length_b   1.000
_cell.length_c   1.000
_cell.angle_alpha   90.00
_cell.angle_beta   90.00
_cell.angle_gamma   90.00
#
_symmetry.space_group_name_H-M   'P 1'
#
loop_
_entity.id
_entity.type
_entity.pdbx_description
1 polymer ?
#
loop_
_entity_poly.entity_id
_entity_poly.type
_entity_poly.pdbx_seq_one_letter_code
_entity_poly.pdbx_strand_id
1 'polypeptide(L)'
;MSSRTSIVTLLALMAPGLANAASYTVDRYGTGDYTTIQAAINASADGDIITVKAATYKEYIDFKGKKITVKSEKGAASTIIDTATTATYSVTFSNSETSAAVLQGFTLKNASRNGIYIKNASPTLKDISVKSMGSSTSYNGSGAYIDGGSPSFTDSEFSANVGYYGGHVYVTGSGSPSFNNTDFTSGYGYYGGGIYVNSGSVDIEDSSFDGNYAYYNAGGVYLNSSAKLSLTNTDFDGNFGYYGHGGGIYAGSSATVDIDGGNFESNYIYYWTSGYYGGLIYLSTSAKLTATDATFKDNKGYYGGAVYASTSATVTTDTVTFDGNTAYYGGGAYLTNTSSLTDTDSVFSDNTTTYYGAGIYLYGSSTSSYATATLTGTEFSGNSGNYGGAIFSNQYNDISLFETLFDRNYASNSGGAIYAYYYTDLYIKDSAFTNNTSYYNGGAVWMEYLYDTVSIVDTTFDGNKAQYGSGGAMLADYYTDLDLSGLDVTNNYAYNYGGGLYLYYYSDLALSDSNFSGNYADVYHGGAIYAQQIYGTLSINTTTFDDNQSDNHGGAIYAYYYTNLELYNSEVTNNTAISHGGGVYAYYYMTPTIYNTTFDNNTSSNGYGGGLYFYPYAGNAYDLTIQSSTFTNNTAYYDGGGIYSYSADDLFLADNVISGNRANSVSSSYSGGGLYMYSTDTANVVRNTFCGNSAYYGGGVYSYYVYGGIGLDEWTNNVFQENSATNDGGGAYFTTNYYNELINNTFVGNKGGRYGGALYLASSHGTSSGEFTNNIVAYTQKADGLYGDSSSATALTGDMQYNDWYSNTSADVSGSFTSSMISGRGNVTVDPKFSKYSLDGDCSNDVLALSSSSTLIDAGDTSLKDSDGSRSDIGAYGGAEAAILDADGDGYIAGEDCDDSDVSVNPGATEISGDGVDQNCDGAETCYVDADADGYRPDATSTVASTDADCDDAGEALSTDPTTDCDDSDDAINPGATEITGDAVDQNCDNKETCYTDKDNDNYRPNATSTTSSSDTDCSDSGEALATDATGDCNDSDSTVNPGATEIVGDGADQNCDSKETCYTDKDNDSYRPDSTSTTSSSDSDCSDSGEALSSEATGDCNDSSATVYPGASETAYDSVDQDCDGSDLTDVDGDGFDSTSAGGTDCDDDDATINPSATEIPYDGVDQDCFDGDLSDADGDGFESTAVGGGDCDDNDEGSYPGAGETAYDGIDQDCDGSDLTDVDGDGFDAAEAGGDDCDDGNAAANPGAPGDLVQRRR
;
A
#
# COMPACT_ATOMS: atom_id res chain seq x y z
N MET A 1 25.37 24.92 -4.27
CA MET A 1 25.66 26.32 -4.69
C MET A 1 26.90 26.30 -5.55
N SER A 2 26.76 26.67 -6.83
CA SER A 2 27.87 26.95 -7.73
C SER A 2 28.43 28.35 -7.42
N SER A 3 29.76 28.49 -7.38
CA SER A 3 30.41 29.77 -7.68
C SER A 3 31.88 29.56 -8.04
N ARG A 4 32.14 29.47 -9.34
CA ARG A 4 33.43 29.85 -9.93
C ARG A 4 33.70 31.33 -9.62
N THR A 5 34.94 31.66 -9.27
CA THR A 5 35.47 33.00 -9.64
C THR A 5 36.90 32.91 -10.14
N SER A 6 37.08 33.43 -11.35
CA SER A 6 38.34 33.60 -12.06
C SER A 6 39.27 34.61 -11.39
N ILE A 7 40.56 34.27 -11.39
CA ILE A 7 41.77 35.08 -11.73
C ILE A 7 41.83 36.53 -11.21
N VAL A 8 42.88 36.87 -10.44
CA VAL A 8 43.90 37.92 -10.77
C VAL A 8 44.95 38.02 -9.63
N THR A 9 46.20 37.71 -10.01
CA THR A 9 47.48 38.38 -9.71
C THR A 9 47.98 38.51 -8.25
N LEU A 10 49.05 37.76 -7.98
CA LEU A 10 49.93 37.86 -6.82
C LEU A 10 50.80 39.12 -6.90
N LEU A 11 50.77 39.96 -5.85
CA LEU A 11 51.92 40.80 -5.48
C LEU A 11 51.97 40.98 -3.95
N ALA A 12 53.05 40.42 -3.39
CA ALA A 12 53.72 40.81 -2.15
C ALA A 12 53.07 40.49 -0.77
N LEU A 13 53.75 39.54 -0.11
CA LEU A 13 54.15 39.51 1.31
C LEU A 13 53.14 39.09 2.41
N MET A 14 53.67 38.15 3.22
CA MET A 14 53.29 37.70 4.57
C MET A 14 52.30 36.54 4.67
N ALA A 15 52.86 35.34 4.86
CA ALA A 15 52.19 34.23 5.53
C ALA A 15 51.92 34.57 7.01
N PRO A 16 50.77 34.16 7.56
CA PRO A 16 50.66 33.75 8.95
C PRO A 16 50.47 32.22 9.01
N GLY A 17 51.21 31.59 9.92
CA GLY A 17 51.34 30.14 10.04
C GLY A 17 50.09 29.39 10.47
N LEU A 18 50.19 28.06 10.32
CA LEU A 18 49.33 27.07 10.96
C LEU A 18 49.28 27.33 12.47
N ALA A 19 48.17 27.90 12.92
CA ALA A 19 47.87 27.99 14.34
C ALA A 19 47.25 26.65 14.76
N ASN A 20 47.90 25.95 15.70
CA ASN A 20 47.24 24.91 16.50
C ASN A 20 45.92 25.47 17.04
N ALA A 21 44.81 24.76 16.85
CA ALA A 21 43.52 25.13 17.44
C ALA A 21 43.71 25.27 18.96
N ALA A 22 43.58 26.50 19.46
CA ALA A 22 43.77 26.79 20.86
C ALA A 22 42.55 26.33 21.64
N SER A 23 42.80 25.76 22.84
CA SER A 23 41.74 25.42 23.79
C SER A 23 41.74 26.43 24.92
N TYR A 24 40.65 27.17 25.07
CA TYR A 24 40.47 28.12 26.16
C TYR A 24 39.46 27.59 27.19
N THR A 25 39.77 27.80 28.47
CA THR A 25 38.86 27.49 29.57
C THR A 25 38.22 28.77 30.11
N VAL A 26 36.90 28.79 30.23
CA VAL A 26 36.16 29.89 30.85
C VAL A 26 35.69 29.48 32.25
N ASP A 27 36.06 30.27 33.26
CA ASP A 27 35.51 30.16 34.61
C ASP A 27 35.27 31.54 35.22
N ARG A 28 34.01 31.84 35.52
CA ARG A 28 33.60 33.11 36.15
C ARG A 28 34.21 33.36 37.53
N TYR A 29 34.75 32.34 38.20
CA TYR A 29 35.43 32.48 39.48
C TYR A 29 36.94 32.71 39.36
N GLY A 30 37.45 32.82 38.13
CA GLY A 30 38.83 33.21 37.83
C GLY A 30 39.84 32.06 37.80
N THR A 31 39.39 30.80 37.68
CA THR A 31 40.30 29.64 37.57
C THR A 31 40.54 29.15 36.13
N GLY A 32 40.01 29.86 35.13
CA GLY A 32 40.23 29.60 33.70
C GLY A 32 40.95 30.77 33.01
N ASP A 33 41.27 30.61 31.73
CA ASP A 33 41.96 31.60 30.89
C ASP A 33 41.15 32.91 30.77
N TYR A 34 39.81 32.80 30.77
CA TYR A 34 38.90 33.94 30.74
C TYR A 34 37.81 33.82 31.80
N THR A 35 37.30 34.97 32.27
CA THR A 35 36.18 35.03 33.23
C THR A 35 34.81 35.17 32.57
N THR A 36 34.75 35.47 31.27
CA THR A 36 33.51 35.60 30.49
C THR A 36 33.65 34.88 29.16
N ILE A 37 32.54 34.33 28.67
CA ILE A 37 32.48 33.56 27.42
C ILE A 37 32.79 34.46 26.23
N GLN A 38 32.23 35.68 26.18
CA GLN A 38 32.47 36.60 25.07
C GLN A 38 33.94 37.04 24.96
N ALA A 39 34.67 37.12 26.09
CA ALA A 39 36.08 37.47 26.07
C ALA A 39 36.92 36.37 25.40
N ALA A 40 36.61 35.11 25.71
CA ALA A 40 37.22 33.96 25.04
C ALA A 40 36.88 33.94 23.54
N ILE A 41 35.62 34.16 23.16
CA ILE A 41 35.20 34.25 21.74
C ILE A 41 35.99 35.34 21.00
N ASN A 42 36.15 36.52 21.60
CA ASN A 42 36.89 37.61 20.96
C ASN A 42 38.37 37.27 20.71
N ALA A 43 38.98 36.48 21.60
CA ALA A 43 40.38 36.07 21.52
C ALA A 43 40.62 34.85 20.62
N SER A 44 39.58 34.07 20.34
CA SER A 44 39.69 32.82 19.59
C SER A 44 39.87 33.05 18.08
N ALA A 45 40.65 32.21 17.42
CA ALA A 45 40.71 32.07 15.97
C ALA A 45 39.74 30.96 15.49
N ASP A 46 39.49 30.87 14.19
CA ASP A 46 38.73 29.76 13.61
C ASP A 46 39.40 28.42 13.95
N GLY A 47 38.61 27.42 14.33
CA GLY A 47 39.08 26.10 14.79
C GLY A 47 39.20 25.96 16.30
N ASP A 48 39.27 27.06 17.06
CA ASP A 48 39.47 27.02 18.51
C ASP A 48 38.26 26.42 19.27
N ILE A 49 38.55 25.86 20.45
CA ILE A 49 37.56 25.27 21.36
C ILE A 49 37.55 26.05 22.68
N ILE A 50 36.37 26.55 23.05
CA ILE A 50 36.12 27.22 24.33
C ILE A 50 35.35 26.27 25.24
N THR A 51 35.99 25.76 26.29
CA THR A 51 35.35 24.93 27.32
C THR A 51 34.92 25.77 28.51
N VAL A 52 33.63 25.79 28.83
CA VAL A 52 33.03 26.64 29.87
C VAL A 52 32.69 25.80 31.10
N LYS A 53 33.28 26.13 32.26
CA LYS A 53 32.98 25.44 33.52
C LYS A 53 31.55 25.72 33.97
N ALA A 54 30.94 24.77 34.68
CA ALA A 54 29.58 24.87 35.22
C ALA A 54 29.37 26.10 36.10
N ALA A 55 28.56 27.04 35.62
CA ALA A 55 28.13 28.20 36.39
C ALA A 55 26.99 28.95 35.68
N THR A 56 26.47 29.99 36.34
CA THR A 56 25.62 31.00 35.68
C THR A 56 26.47 32.16 35.18
N TYR A 57 26.52 32.40 33.88
CA TYR A 57 27.22 33.49 33.23
C TYR A 57 26.24 34.61 32.91
N LYS A 58 26.47 35.80 33.48
CA LYS A 58 25.60 36.96 33.29
C LYS A 58 26.08 37.83 32.13
N GLU A 59 25.93 37.31 30.93
CA GLU A 59 26.39 37.94 29.70
C GLU A 59 25.49 37.56 28.51
N TYR A 60 25.75 38.16 27.35
CA TYR A 60 25.25 37.74 26.04
C TYR A 60 26.47 37.44 25.16
N ILE A 61 26.32 36.56 24.18
CA ILE A 61 27.41 36.14 23.31
C ILE A 61 27.07 36.33 21.83
N ASP A 62 28.07 36.72 21.05
CA ASP A 62 28.06 36.90 19.60
C ASP A 62 29.29 36.19 19.03
N PHE A 63 29.05 35.25 18.10
CA PHE A 63 30.09 34.45 17.46
C PHE A 63 30.91 35.24 16.43
N LYS A 64 30.41 36.38 15.93
CA LYS A 64 31.13 37.29 15.03
C LYS A 64 31.72 36.61 13.78
N GLY A 65 31.04 35.62 13.23
CA GLY A 65 31.47 34.90 12.02
C GLY A 65 32.55 33.84 12.27
N LYS A 66 32.93 33.59 13.53
CA LYS A 66 34.01 32.66 13.88
C LYS A 66 33.55 31.21 13.80
N LYS A 67 34.42 30.35 13.26
CA LYS A 67 34.22 28.90 13.14
C LYS A 67 34.78 28.19 14.37
N ILE A 68 34.18 28.44 15.53
CA ILE A 68 34.67 27.97 16.83
C ILE A 68 33.66 27.07 17.53
N THR A 69 34.14 26.21 18.43
CA THR A 69 33.28 25.42 19.31
C THR A 69 33.22 26.04 20.70
N VAL A 70 32.03 26.45 21.14
CA VAL A 70 31.78 26.89 22.52
C VAL A 70 30.98 25.79 23.21
N LYS A 71 31.61 25.09 24.16
CA LYS A 71 31.00 23.94 24.85
C LYS A 71 31.03 24.06 26.36
N SER A 72 29.98 23.60 27.00
CA SER A 72 29.91 23.41 28.45
C SER A 72 30.67 22.16 28.90
N GLU A 73 31.34 22.25 30.04
CA GLU A 73 32.00 21.10 30.68
C GLU A 73 30.99 20.10 31.29
N LYS A 74 29.78 20.56 31.65
CA LYS A 74 28.79 19.79 32.44
C LYS A 74 27.38 19.76 31.82
N GLY A 75 27.24 20.17 30.57
CA GLY A 75 25.95 20.19 29.85
C GLY A 75 24.97 21.29 30.28
N ALA A 76 23.81 21.33 29.63
CA ALA A 76 22.84 22.43 29.74
C ALA A 76 22.24 22.59 31.14
N ALA A 77 22.13 21.52 31.91
CA ALA A 77 21.58 21.55 33.26
C ALA A 77 22.42 22.38 34.26
N SER A 78 23.73 22.50 34.00
CA SER A 78 24.68 23.08 34.95
C SER A 78 25.32 24.39 34.48
N THR A 79 25.27 24.69 33.18
CA THR A 79 25.89 25.87 32.59
C THR A 79 24.83 26.76 31.96
N ILE A 80 24.67 27.96 32.53
CA ILE A 80 23.54 28.84 32.22
C ILE A 80 24.06 30.18 31.70
N ILE A 81 23.60 30.61 30.53
CA ILE A 81 23.75 31.99 30.05
C ILE A 81 22.48 32.75 30.45
N ASP A 82 22.63 33.63 31.44
CA ASP A 82 21.55 34.43 32.02
C ASP A 82 21.72 35.89 31.62
N THR A 83 21.10 36.25 30.50
CA THR A 83 21.04 37.63 30.06
C THR A 83 20.16 38.43 31.01
N ALA A 84 20.72 39.37 31.77
CA ALA A 84 19.91 40.29 32.57
C ALA A 84 18.81 40.93 31.68
N THR A 85 17.62 41.17 32.23
CA THR A 85 16.34 41.51 31.54
C THR A 85 16.37 42.70 30.55
N THR A 86 17.52 43.33 30.33
CA THR A 86 17.75 44.42 29.38
C THR A 86 18.47 44.00 28.10
N ALA A 87 19.09 42.82 28.03
CA ALA A 87 19.81 42.39 26.81
C ALA A 87 18.82 41.88 25.75
N THR A 88 19.05 42.24 24.49
CA THR A 88 18.13 41.91 23.38
C THR A 88 18.13 40.42 23.05
N TYR A 89 19.33 39.81 22.97
CA TYR A 89 19.53 38.41 22.60
C TYR A 89 20.46 37.71 23.61
N SER A 90 20.29 36.40 23.88
CA SER A 90 21.30 35.64 24.64
C SER A 90 22.48 35.22 23.77
N VAL A 91 22.20 34.72 22.56
CA VAL A 91 23.20 34.26 21.58
C VAL A 91 22.90 34.85 20.22
N THR A 92 23.92 35.28 19.48
CA THR A 92 23.81 35.84 18.13
C THR A 92 24.75 35.16 17.13
N PHE A 93 24.18 34.81 15.97
CA PHE A 93 24.88 34.37 14.75
C PHE A 93 24.36 35.23 13.59
N SER A 94 25.17 36.15 13.07
CA SER A 94 24.69 37.12 12.06
C SER A 94 25.74 37.57 11.05
N ASN A 95 26.88 36.88 11.01
CA ASN A 95 28.04 37.21 10.18
C ASN A 95 28.47 36.00 9.33
N SER A 96 27.49 35.25 8.80
CA SER A 96 27.70 34.08 7.95
C SER A 96 28.42 32.93 8.64
N GLU A 97 28.13 32.72 9.93
CA GLU A 97 28.55 31.52 10.66
C GLU A 97 28.03 30.25 9.95
N THR A 98 28.92 29.29 9.72
CA THR A 98 28.59 27.97 9.12
C THR A 98 28.33 26.94 10.22
N SER A 99 28.08 25.68 9.86
CA SER A 99 27.91 24.56 10.81
C SER A 99 29.11 24.37 11.75
N ALA A 100 30.30 24.81 11.33
CA ALA A 100 31.50 24.87 12.16
C ALA A 100 31.44 25.84 13.36
N ALA A 101 30.45 26.75 13.41
CA ALA A 101 30.15 27.51 14.62
C ALA A 101 29.24 26.68 15.53
N VAL A 102 29.82 26.10 16.58
CA VAL A 102 29.13 25.14 17.45
C VAL A 102 28.86 25.77 18.81
N LEU A 103 27.61 25.71 19.28
CA LEU A 103 27.24 25.97 20.67
C LEU A 103 26.70 24.69 21.30
N GLN A 104 27.30 24.26 22.41
CA GLN A 104 26.96 22.98 23.04
C GLN A 104 26.79 23.03 24.56
N GLY A 105 25.65 22.53 25.06
CA GLY A 105 25.46 22.23 26.48
C GLY A 105 25.11 23.43 27.35
N PHE A 106 24.25 24.33 26.88
CA PHE A 106 23.90 25.56 27.58
C PHE A 106 22.40 25.71 27.80
N THR A 107 22.02 26.12 29.01
CA THR A 107 20.71 26.75 29.24
C THR A 107 20.79 28.24 28.92
N LEU A 108 19.85 28.75 28.12
CA LEU A 108 19.65 30.19 27.88
C LEU A 108 18.39 30.66 28.63
N LYS A 109 18.44 31.82 29.28
CA LYS A 109 17.24 32.46 29.89
C LYS A 109 17.33 33.98 30.01
N ASN A 110 16.17 34.60 30.26
CA ASN A 110 15.98 36.02 30.62
C ASN A 110 16.33 37.07 29.54
N ALA A 111 16.49 36.67 28.26
CA ALA A 111 16.60 37.65 27.18
C ALA A 111 15.31 38.49 27.05
N SER A 112 15.46 39.78 26.73
CA SER A 112 14.32 40.69 26.56
C SER A 112 13.55 40.48 25.26
N ARG A 113 14.17 39.85 24.24
CA ARG A 113 13.51 39.50 22.96
C ARG A 113 13.68 38.03 22.60
N ASN A 114 14.87 37.60 22.16
CA ASN A 114 15.11 36.25 21.65
C ASN A 114 16.22 35.55 22.44
N GLY A 115 16.07 34.27 22.75
CA GLY A 115 17.18 33.47 23.26
C GLY A 115 18.31 33.40 22.24
N ILE A 116 17.96 33.01 21.02
CA ILE A 116 18.89 32.82 19.91
C ILE A 116 18.45 33.70 18.73
N TYR A 117 19.37 34.46 18.16
CA TYR A 117 19.15 35.25 16.97
C TYR A 117 20.10 34.81 15.84
N ILE A 118 19.51 34.35 14.73
CA ILE A 118 20.23 33.82 13.56
C ILE A 118 19.83 34.63 12.33
N LYS A 119 20.83 35.09 11.57
CA LYS A 119 20.62 35.78 10.30
C LYS A 119 21.63 35.33 9.25
N ASN A 120 21.14 34.70 8.18
CA ASN A 120 21.95 34.14 7.07
C ASN A 120 23.15 33.34 7.57
N ALA A 121 22.92 32.51 8.58
CA ALA A 121 23.93 31.69 9.23
C ALA A 121 23.34 30.30 9.51
N SER A 122 24.19 29.28 9.52
CA SER A 122 23.81 27.87 9.69
C SER A 122 24.62 27.21 10.81
N PRO A 123 24.63 27.74 12.05
CA PRO A 123 25.38 27.16 13.18
C PRO A 123 24.85 25.78 13.60
N THR A 124 25.70 25.03 14.30
CA THR A 124 25.32 23.77 14.97
C THR A 124 25.03 24.04 16.45
N LEU A 125 23.84 23.66 16.91
CA LEU A 125 23.36 23.86 18.28
C LEU A 125 23.02 22.50 18.90
N LYS A 126 23.72 22.11 19.97
CA LYS A 126 23.56 20.79 20.59
C LYS A 126 23.36 20.88 22.11
N ASP A 127 22.44 20.10 22.68
CA ASP A 127 22.15 20.17 24.13
C ASP A 127 21.88 21.62 24.57
N ILE A 128 20.92 22.28 23.91
CA ILE A 128 20.54 23.67 24.20
C ILE A 128 19.16 23.71 24.84
N SER A 129 19.05 24.29 26.04
CA SER A 129 17.78 24.49 26.73
C SER A 129 17.41 25.98 26.75
N VAL A 130 16.43 26.39 25.94
CA VAL A 130 15.95 27.77 25.82
C VAL A 130 14.63 27.92 26.57
N LYS A 131 14.67 28.53 27.75
CA LYS A 131 13.49 28.57 28.62
C LYS A 131 13.09 29.95 29.13
N SER A 132 11.78 30.13 29.26
CA SER A 132 11.16 31.34 29.83
C SER A 132 11.61 32.62 29.14
N MET A 133 11.71 32.57 27.81
CA MET A 133 12.05 33.73 26.99
C MET A 133 10.83 34.60 26.69
N GLY A 134 11.08 35.90 26.58
CA GLY A 134 10.03 36.88 26.32
C GLY A 134 9.18 37.18 27.57
N SER A 135 8.62 38.38 27.61
CA SER A 135 7.73 38.81 28.70
C SER A 135 6.47 39.51 28.19
N SER A 136 6.26 39.55 26.88
CA SER A 136 5.11 40.17 26.21
C SER A 136 4.96 39.62 24.79
N THR A 137 3.75 39.67 24.25
CA THR A 137 3.40 39.26 22.88
C THR A 137 3.87 40.26 21.81
N SER A 138 5.03 40.90 21.98
CA SER A 138 5.51 41.97 21.07
C SER A 138 6.63 41.52 20.12
N TYR A 139 7.16 40.31 20.29
CA TYR A 139 8.36 39.83 19.60
C TYR A 139 8.12 38.44 19.00
N ASN A 140 8.75 38.14 17.87
CA ASN A 140 8.58 36.87 17.17
C ASN A 140 9.69 35.90 17.60
N GLY A 141 9.38 34.62 17.78
CA GLY A 141 10.36 33.55 18.03
C GLY A 141 11.17 33.79 19.30
N SER A 142 10.51 33.99 20.44
CA SER A 142 11.21 34.40 21.67
C SER A 142 12.25 33.37 22.12
N GLY A 143 12.08 32.09 21.79
CA GLY A 143 13.16 31.11 21.89
C GLY A 143 14.26 31.36 20.84
N ALA A 144 13.93 31.17 19.57
CA ALA A 144 14.83 31.39 18.44
C ALA A 144 14.17 32.20 17.30
N TYR A 145 14.90 33.17 16.77
CA TYR A 145 14.53 33.92 15.56
C TYR A 145 15.53 33.61 14.46
N ILE A 146 15.05 33.08 13.34
CA ILE A 146 15.86 32.58 12.21
C ILE A 146 15.44 33.34 10.94
N ASP A 147 16.35 34.14 10.39
CA ASP A 147 16.17 34.91 9.15
C ASP A 147 17.20 34.44 8.10
N GLY A 148 16.84 33.42 7.34
CA GLY A 148 17.72 32.73 6.39
C GLY A 148 18.78 31.84 7.06
N GLY A 149 19.43 30.99 6.27
CA GLY A 149 20.35 29.95 6.76
C GLY A 149 19.62 28.68 7.23
N SER A 150 20.38 27.65 7.57
CA SER A 150 19.89 26.31 7.90
C SER A 150 20.60 25.80 9.17
N PRO A 151 20.34 26.42 10.34
CA PRO A 151 20.90 25.94 11.59
C PRO A 151 20.35 24.56 11.96
N SER A 152 21.18 23.75 12.62
CA SER A 152 20.77 22.44 13.13
C SER A 152 20.70 22.44 14.64
N PHE A 153 19.56 22.02 15.20
CA PHE A 153 19.35 21.80 16.62
C PHE A 153 19.28 20.30 16.90
N THR A 154 20.09 19.81 17.83
CA THR A 154 20.09 18.40 18.24
C THR A 154 20.02 18.28 19.76
N ASP A 155 19.25 17.32 20.28
CA ASP A 155 19.14 17.05 21.73
C ASP A 155 18.74 18.30 22.53
N SER A 156 17.79 19.10 22.03
CA SER A 156 17.52 20.46 22.53
C SER A 156 16.12 20.61 23.12
N GLU A 157 15.89 21.68 23.88
CA GLU A 157 14.62 21.95 24.54
C GLU A 157 14.25 23.42 24.40
N PHE A 158 13.02 23.70 23.99
CA PHE A 158 12.39 25.02 24.06
C PHE A 158 11.18 24.94 24.99
N SER A 159 11.23 25.63 26.13
CA SER A 159 10.15 25.53 27.13
C SER A 159 9.64 26.86 27.66
N ALA A 160 8.32 26.99 27.74
CA ALA A 160 7.62 28.16 28.28
C ALA A 160 8.05 29.51 27.67
N ASN A 161 8.31 29.55 26.37
CA ASN A 161 8.69 30.78 25.65
C ASN A 161 7.44 31.49 25.11
N VAL A 162 7.44 32.83 25.16
CA VAL A 162 6.28 33.67 24.84
C VAL A 162 6.60 34.60 23.67
N GLY A 163 5.97 34.39 22.52
CA GLY A 163 6.13 35.17 21.29
C GLY A 163 4.81 35.65 20.69
N TYR A 164 4.88 36.55 19.70
CA TYR A 164 3.72 36.94 18.88
C TYR A 164 3.51 35.95 17.72
N TYR A 165 4.53 35.78 16.89
CA TYR A 165 4.62 34.70 15.91
C TYR A 165 5.67 33.70 16.37
N GLY A 166 5.27 32.45 16.62
CA GLY A 166 6.17 31.41 17.11
C GLY A 166 6.54 31.65 18.57
N GLY A 167 5.90 30.93 19.50
CA GLY A 167 6.24 31.05 20.92
C GLY A 167 7.70 30.63 21.17
N HIS A 168 8.09 29.50 20.60
CA HIS A 168 9.47 29.01 20.62
C HIS A 168 10.28 29.54 19.44
N VAL A 169 9.86 29.27 18.20
CA VAL A 169 10.70 29.53 17.01
C VAL A 169 9.95 30.33 15.96
N TYR A 170 10.61 31.33 15.38
CA TYR A 170 10.13 32.03 14.20
C TYR A 170 11.15 31.90 13.06
N VAL A 171 10.67 31.39 11.92
CA VAL A 171 11.47 31.16 10.71
C VAL A 171 11.01 32.09 9.60
N THR A 172 11.94 32.80 8.98
CA THR A 172 11.71 33.65 7.81
C THR A 172 12.95 33.65 6.92
N GLY A 173 12.82 34.17 5.70
CA GLY A 173 13.83 33.99 4.67
C GLY A 173 13.75 32.59 4.07
N SER A 174 14.56 32.29 3.06
CA SER A 174 14.57 30.98 2.38
C SER A 174 15.39 29.92 3.15
N GLY A 175 15.40 29.99 4.48
CA GLY A 175 16.15 29.08 5.33
C GLY A 175 15.42 27.75 5.55
N SER A 176 16.18 26.73 5.97
CA SER A 176 15.69 25.37 6.24
C SER A 176 16.28 24.84 7.57
N PRO A 177 15.91 25.41 8.73
CA PRO A 177 16.39 24.90 10.02
C PRO A 177 15.91 23.47 10.27
N SER A 178 16.77 22.67 10.90
CA SER A 178 16.44 21.31 11.33
C SER A 178 16.43 21.16 12.85
N PHE A 179 15.51 20.35 13.35
CA PHE A 179 15.35 20.02 14.76
C PHE A 179 15.28 18.50 14.91
N ASN A 180 16.33 17.90 15.46
CA ASN A 180 16.37 16.46 15.72
C ASN A 180 16.41 16.25 17.25
N ASN A 181 15.56 15.34 17.75
CA ASN A 181 15.45 15.06 19.19
C ASN A 181 15.27 16.34 20.01
N THR A 182 14.26 17.14 19.66
CA THR A 182 14.00 18.45 20.27
C THR A 182 12.60 18.55 20.87
N ASP A 183 12.53 18.98 22.13
CA ASP A 183 11.25 19.15 22.84
C ASP A 183 10.76 20.61 22.79
N PHE A 184 9.54 20.80 22.31
CA PHE A 184 8.82 22.09 22.29
C PHE A 184 7.65 22.05 23.28
N THR A 185 7.83 22.64 24.46
CA THR A 185 6.87 22.47 25.56
C THR A 185 6.29 23.79 26.07
N SER A 186 4.96 23.83 26.20
CA SER A 186 4.22 24.94 26.82
C SER A 186 4.52 26.32 26.21
N GLY A 187 4.78 26.38 24.90
CA GLY A 187 4.97 27.62 24.14
C GLY A 187 3.68 28.44 24.04
N TYR A 188 3.82 29.76 24.08
CA TYR A 188 2.71 30.68 23.85
C TYR A 188 2.97 31.60 22.65
N GLY A 189 2.09 31.51 21.66
CA GLY A 189 2.06 32.37 20.48
C GLY A 189 0.72 33.09 20.31
N TYR A 190 0.70 34.19 19.55
CA TYR A 190 -0.56 34.66 18.95
C TYR A 190 -0.92 33.78 17.73
N TYR A 191 0.09 33.36 16.97
CA TYR A 191 0.01 32.34 15.92
C TYR A 191 1.25 31.44 16.03
N GLY A 192 1.07 30.12 15.98
CA GLY A 192 2.17 29.16 16.17
C GLY A 192 2.66 29.18 17.62
N GLY A 193 2.02 28.43 18.51
CA GLY A 193 2.43 28.34 19.92
C GLY A 193 3.84 27.78 20.05
N GLY A 194 4.17 26.76 19.25
CA GLY A 194 5.52 26.25 19.08
C GLY A 194 6.32 27.03 18.04
N ILE A 195 6.08 26.74 16.76
CA ILE A 195 6.84 27.28 15.63
C ILE A 195 5.94 28.09 14.70
N TYR A 196 6.48 29.18 14.15
CA TYR A 196 5.86 29.91 13.04
C TYR A 196 6.84 30.01 11.87
N VAL A 197 6.42 29.51 10.71
CA VAL A 197 7.18 29.54 9.46
C VAL A 197 6.55 30.56 8.53
N ASN A 198 7.22 31.70 8.35
CA ASN A 198 6.78 32.75 7.45
C ASN A 198 7.13 32.47 5.98
N SER A 199 8.27 31.81 5.75
CA SER A 199 8.77 31.37 4.45
C SER A 199 9.90 30.35 4.68
N GLY A 200 10.18 29.52 3.67
CA GLY A 200 11.20 28.47 3.78
C GLY A 200 10.60 27.10 4.13
N SER A 201 11.45 26.21 4.63
CA SER A 201 11.07 24.89 5.15
C SER A 201 11.53 24.71 6.59
N VAL A 202 10.95 23.76 7.31
CA VAL A 202 11.45 23.30 8.60
C VAL A 202 11.36 21.78 8.60
N ASP A 203 12.46 21.14 8.99
CA ASP A 203 12.57 19.67 9.06
C ASP A 203 12.69 19.29 10.55
N ILE A 204 11.82 18.39 11.01
CA ILE A 204 11.72 18.00 12.42
C ILE A 204 11.72 16.49 12.50
N GLU A 205 12.59 15.94 13.34
CA GLU A 205 12.81 14.50 13.47
C GLU A 205 12.89 14.11 14.95
N ASP A 206 12.29 12.98 15.32
CA ASP A 206 12.35 12.40 16.68
C ASP A 206 12.01 13.39 17.80
N SER A 207 11.10 14.32 17.55
CA SER A 207 10.87 15.50 18.39
C SER A 207 9.46 15.51 18.97
N SER A 208 9.19 16.43 19.91
CA SER A 208 7.88 16.53 20.54
C SER A 208 7.34 17.95 20.63
N PHE A 209 6.02 18.09 20.47
CA PHE A 209 5.25 19.31 20.72
C PHE A 209 4.20 19.03 21.79
N ASP A 210 4.45 19.49 23.03
CA ASP A 210 3.58 19.23 24.17
C ASP A 210 2.97 20.52 24.73
N GLY A 211 1.63 20.59 24.72
CA GLY A 211 0.86 21.61 25.42
C GLY A 211 1.11 23.04 24.90
N ASN A 212 1.54 23.18 23.65
CA ASN A 212 1.75 24.48 23.04
C ASN A 212 0.42 25.12 22.67
N TYR A 213 0.31 26.43 22.89
CA TYR A 213 -0.94 27.13 22.61
C TYR A 213 -0.78 28.44 21.86
N ALA A 214 -1.74 28.66 20.97
CA ALA A 214 -1.87 29.91 20.23
C ALA A 214 -3.18 30.62 20.60
N TYR A 215 -3.15 31.95 20.66
CA TYR A 215 -4.37 32.72 20.86
C TYR A 215 -5.32 32.62 19.64
N TYR A 216 -4.77 32.55 18.42
CA TYR A 216 -5.54 32.34 17.19
C TYR A 216 -5.29 30.94 16.59
N ASN A 217 -4.38 30.79 15.64
CA ASN A 217 -4.20 29.56 14.84
C ASN A 217 -2.91 28.82 15.24
N ALA A 218 -2.91 27.48 15.10
CA ALA A 218 -1.77 26.58 15.34
C ALA A 218 -1.18 26.66 16.74
N GLY A 219 -1.67 25.83 17.66
CA GLY A 219 -1.02 25.62 18.95
C GLY A 219 0.41 25.08 18.77
N GLY A 220 0.61 24.13 17.86
CA GLY A 220 1.93 23.61 17.49
C GLY A 220 2.65 24.47 16.45
N VAL A 221 2.35 24.25 15.16
CA VAL A 221 3.11 24.83 14.03
C VAL A 221 2.22 25.62 13.08
N TYR A 222 2.57 26.89 12.83
CA TYR A 222 1.90 27.73 11.84
C TYR A 222 2.76 27.87 10.59
N LEU A 223 2.19 27.54 9.43
CA LEU A 223 2.80 27.76 8.11
C LEU A 223 2.07 28.89 7.38
N ASN A 224 2.83 29.89 6.95
CA ASN A 224 2.34 30.89 6.01
C ASN A 224 2.31 30.31 4.57
N SER A 225 1.84 31.10 3.60
CA SER A 225 1.64 30.65 2.23
C SER A 225 2.94 30.12 1.61
N SER A 226 2.86 28.95 0.97
CA SER A 226 3.99 28.26 0.33
C SER A 226 5.14 27.82 1.24
N ALA A 227 5.00 27.91 2.57
CA ALA A 227 5.96 27.35 3.50
C ALA A 227 5.84 25.82 3.56
N LYS A 228 6.93 25.14 3.97
CA LYS A 228 6.99 23.68 4.06
C LYS A 228 7.31 23.23 5.48
N LEU A 229 6.74 22.09 5.86
CA LEU A 229 7.04 21.36 7.10
C LEU A 229 7.22 19.89 6.76
N SER A 230 8.32 19.29 7.22
CA SER A 230 8.54 17.86 7.23
C SER A 230 8.67 17.40 8.67
N LEU A 231 7.91 16.38 9.04
CA LEU A 231 7.88 15.75 10.35
C LEU A 231 8.20 14.27 10.18
N THR A 232 9.23 13.78 10.85
CA THR A 232 9.55 12.34 10.91
C THR A 232 9.53 11.90 12.36
N ASN A 233 8.75 10.86 12.68
CA ASN A 233 8.61 10.29 14.03
C ASN A 233 8.44 11.37 15.12
N THR A 234 7.56 12.33 14.89
CA THR A 234 7.38 13.51 15.75
C THR A 234 6.02 13.50 16.42
N ASP A 235 5.99 13.70 17.74
CA ASP A 235 4.77 13.66 18.54
C ASP A 235 4.17 15.05 18.75
N PHE A 236 2.84 15.16 18.69
CA PHE A 236 2.05 16.35 19.02
C PHE A 236 0.99 15.99 20.06
N ASP A 237 1.18 16.38 21.32
CA ASP A 237 0.21 16.14 22.40
C ASP A 237 -0.37 17.44 22.95
N GLY A 238 -1.71 17.52 23.00
CA GLY A 238 -2.41 18.56 23.75
C GLY A 238 -2.20 19.98 23.24
N ASN A 239 -1.78 20.17 21.98
CA ASN A 239 -1.58 21.50 21.42
C ASN A 239 -2.93 22.13 21.04
N PHE A 240 -3.10 23.42 21.31
CA PHE A 240 -4.40 24.04 21.12
C PHE A 240 -4.41 25.49 20.64
N GLY A 241 -5.43 25.81 19.82
CA GLY A 241 -5.79 27.17 19.43
C GLY A 241 -6.96 27.70 20.28
N TYR A 242 -6.85 28.93 20.80
CA TYR A 242 -7.91 29.50 21.63
C TYR A 242 -9.08 30.04 20.77
N TYR A 243 -8.80 30.83 19.73
CA TYR A 243 -9.78 31.40 18.79
C TYR A 243 -9.34 31.26 17.32
N GLY A 244 -9.09 30.04 16.84
CA GLY A 244 -8.64 29.87 15.46
C GLY A 244 -8.66 28.44 14.98
N HIS A 245 -7.82 28.15 13.98
CA HIS A 245 -7.84 26.95 13.17
C HIS A 245 -6.57 26.12 13.38
N GLY A 246 -6.67 24.79 13.26
CA GLY A 246 -5.57 23.85 13.40
C GLY A 246 -5.00 23.87 14.82
N GLY A 247 -5.51 23.05 15.74
CA GLY A 247 -4.99 22.99 17.11
C GLY A 247 -3.51 22.59 17.15
N GLY A 248 -3.12 21.62 16.33
CA GLY A 248 -1.72 21.27 16.09
C GLY A 248 -1.09 22.14 15.01
N ILE A 249 -1.58 22.02 13.77
CA ILE A 249 -0.93 22.55 12.56
C ILE A 249 -1.90 23.41 11.75
N TYR A 250 -1.44 24.59 11.32
CA TYR A 250 -2.13 25.42 10.34
C TYR A 250 -1.29 25.56 9.08
N ALA A 251 -1.83 25.14 7.94
CA ALA A 251 -1.21 25.29 6.63
C ALA A 251 -1.90 26.40 5.82
N GLY A 252 -1.17 27.49 5.55
CA GLY A 252 -1.61 28.57 4.68
C GLY A 252 -1.70 28.17 3.21
N SER A 253 -2.08 29.09 2.33
CA SER A 253 -2.31 28.79 0.92
C SER A 253 -1.07 28.18 0.24
N SER A 254 -1.24 27.06 -0.45
CA SER A 254 -0.15 26.32 -1.11
C SER A 254 1.01 25.88 -0.20
N ALA A 255 0.83 25.90 1.13
CA ALA A 255 1.79 25.31 2.05
C ALA A 255 1.76 23.78 1.97
N THR A 256 2.86 23.13 2.33
CA THR A 256 2.98 21.66 2.32
C THR A 256 3.35 21.15 3.70
N VAL A 257 2.64 20.12 4.14
CA VAL A 257 2.91 19.36 5.36
C VAL A 257 3.18 17.92 4.95
N ASP A 258 4.31 17.40 5.38
CA ASP A 258 4.74 16.03 5.15
C ASP A 258 4.98 15.37 6.52
N ILE A 259 4.33 14.23 6.75
CA ILE A 259 4.34 13.50 8.01
C ILE A 259 4.72 12.06 7.73
N ASP A 260 5.80 11.59 8.33
CA ASP A 260 6.26 10.22 8.27
C ASP A 260 6.39 9.68 9.69
N GLY A 261 5.37 8.97 10.17
CA GLY A 261 5.27 8.48 11.53
C GLY A 261 4.95 9.55 12.60
N GLY A 262 4.74 9.08 13.83
CA GLY A 262 4.50 9.92 15.02
C GLY A 262 3.05 9.93 15.51
N ASN A 263 2.85 10.39 16.76
CA ASN A 263 1.57 10.41 17.44
C ASN A 263 1.03 11.83 17.59
N PHE A 264 -0.15 12.09 17.04
CA PHE A 264 -0.82 13.39 17.07
C PHE A 264 -2.09 13.28 17.92
N GLU A 265 -1.92 13.44 19.22
CA GLU A 265 -2.94 13.15 20.22
C GLU A 265 -3.54 14.39 20.86
N SER A 266 -4.85 14.36 21.11
CA SER A 266 -5.53 15.35 21.96
C SER A 266 -5.36 16.81 21.52
N ASN A 267 -5.10 17.08 20.24
CA ASN A 267 -4.97 18.45 19.74
C ASN A 267 -6.35 19.04 19.45
N TYR A 268 -6.57 20.30 19.85
CA TYR A 268 -7.92 20.84 19.84
C TYR A 268 -8.03 22.36 19.67
N ILE A 269 -9.24 22.82 19.34
CA ILE A 269 -9.61 24.23 19.45
C ILE A 269 -10.44 24.45 20.72
N TYR A 270 -10.03 25.38 21.58
CA TYR A 270 -10.69 25.57 22.89
C TYR A 270 -12.19 25.90 22.75
N TYR A 271 -12.55 26.77 21.80
CA TYR A 271 -13.93 27.09 21.45
C TYR A 271 -14.44 26.36 20.20
N TRP A 272 -14.16 25.05 20.09
CA TRP A 272 -14.61 24.18 18.99
C TRP A 272 -16.13 24.09 18.80
N THR A 273 -16.96 24.82 19.54
CA THR A 273 -18.42 24.95 19.34
C THR A 273 -18.83 26.24 18.57
N SER A 274 -17.88 27.01 18.03
CA SER A 274 -18.14 28.35 17.45
C SER A 274 -17.65 28.57 16.01
N GLY A 275 -17.60 27.50 15.19
CA GLY A 275 -17.34 27.59 13.75
C GLY A 275 -15.86 27.62 13.36
N TYR A 276 -14.97 27.10 14.21
CA TYR A 276 -13.52 27.00 13.94
C TYR A 276 -13.15 25.62 13.36
N TYR A 277 -12.19 25.60 12.45
CA TYR A 277 -11.91 24.47 11.54
C TYR A 277 -10.60 23.73 11.92
N GLY A 278 -10.58 22.41 11.78
CA GLY A 278 -9.40 21.54 11.97
C GLY A 278 -8.94 21.43 13.43
N GLY A 279 -9.24 20.32 14.10
CA GLY A 279 -8.79 20.07 15.47
C GLY A 279 -7.29 19.80 15.55
N LEU A 280 -6.76 18.93 14.69
CA LEU A 280 -5.32 18.76 14.51
C LEU A 280 -4.78 19.66 13.40
N ILE A 281 -5.19 19.42 12.15
CA ILE A 281 -4.64 20.06 10.94
C ILE A 281 -5.72 20.88 10.24
N TYR A 282 -5.37 22.10 9.86
CA TYR A 282 -6.15 22.94 8.95
C TYR A 282 -5.38 23.21 7.66
N LEU A 283 -5.97 22.87 6.51
CA LEU A 283 -5.42 23.14 5.18
C LEU A 283 -6.21 24.24 4.46
N SER A 284 -5.54 25.37 4.21
CA SER A 284 -6.09 26.47 3.40
C SER A 284 -6.05 26.15 1.90
N THR A 285 -6.41 27.13 1.06
CA THR A 285 -6.59 26.94 -0.38
C THR A 285 -5.32 26.39 -1.03
N SER A 286 -5.46 25.27 -1.76
CA SER A 286 -4.35 24.58 -2.45
C SER A 286 -3.21 24.11 -1.55
N ALA A 287 -3.39 24.08 -0.23
CA ALA A 287 -2.43 23.47 0.69
C ALA A 287 -2.43 21.95 0.55
N LYS A 288 -1.32 21.32 0.90
CA LYS A 288 -1.13 19.87 0.76
C LYS A 288 -0.73 19.24 2.08
N LEU A 289 -1.32 18.08 2.36
CA LEU A 289 -0.90 17.16 3.40
C LEU A 289 -0.57 15.82 2.75
N THR A 290 0.63 15.31 3.05
CA THR A 290 1.00 13.91 2.86
C THR A 290 1.26 13.33 4.25
N ALA A 291 0.68 12.20 4.59
CA ALA A 291 0.93 11.52 5.86
C ALA A 291 1.03 10.00 5.69
N THR A 292 2.11 9.41 6.20
CA THR A 292 2.42 7.98 6.20
C THR A 292 2.63 7.49 7.64
N ASP A 293 2.17 6.28 7.96
CA ASP A 293 2.47 5.57 9.22
C ASP A 293 2.17 6.37 10.52
N ALA A 294 1.23 7.33 10.45
CA ALA A 294 0.94 8.27 11.53
C ALA A 294 -0.33 7.90 12.30
N THR A 295 -0.41 8.33 13.56
CA THR A 295 -1.63 8.19 14.39
C THR A 295 -2.23 9.55 14.73
N PHE A 296 -3.45 9.81 14.28
CA PHE A 296 -4.25 10.99 14.62
C PHE A 296 -5.35 10.60 15.60
N LYS A 297 -5.13 10.89 16.89
CA LYS A 297 -5.97 10.38 17.96
C LYS A 297 -6.61 11.45 18.84
N ASP A 298 -7.88 11.26 19.19
CA ASP A 298 -8.61 12.08 20.16
C ASP A 298 -8.60 13.60 19.84
N ASN A 299 -8.40 13.96 18.57
CA ASN A 299 -8.34 15.36 18.16
C ASN A 299 -9.74 15.96 18.02
N LYS A 300 -9.85 17.27 18.25
CA LYS A 300 -11.15 17.92 18.42
C LYS A 300 -11.31 19.26 17.71
N GLY A 301 -12.25 19.32 16.78
CA GLY A 301 -12.58 20.50 15.97
C GLY A 301 -14.09 20.76 15.85
N TYR A 302 -14.50 21.88 15.24
CA TYR A 302 -15.92 22.03 14.84
C TYR A 302 -16.16 21.30 13.51
N TYR A 303 -15.29 21.53 12.53
CA TYR A 303 -15.26 20.83 11.25
C TYR A 303 -13.90 20.17 11.09
N GLY A 304 -13.84 18.86 10.86
CA GLY A 304 -12.58 18.12 10.82
C GLY A 304 -11.98 17.98 12.23
N GLY A 305 -12.24 16.87 12.90
CA GLY A 305 -11.65 16.59 14.22
C GLY A 305 -10.15 16.42 14.11
N ALA A 306 -9.68 15.57 13.20
CA ALA A 306 -8.27 15.54 12.81
C ALA A 306 -7.99 16.57 11.70
N VAL A 307 -8.58 16.39 10.51
CA VAL A 307 -8.19 17.16 9.31
C VAL A 307 -9.35 17.97 8.75
N TYR A 308 -9.08 19.23 8.41
CA TYR A 308 -9.97 20.04 7.59
C TYR A 308 -9.26 20.48 6.30
N ALA A 309 -9.85 20.18 5.14
CA ALA A 309 -9.36 20.57 3.83
C ALA A 309 -10.31 21.57 3.16
N SER A 310 -9.80 22.77 2.86
CA SER A 310 -10.55 23.80 2.13
C SER A 310 -10.41 23.66 0.61
N THR A 311 -10.98 24.59 -0.16
CA THR A 311 -10.99 24.58 -1.63
C THR A 311 -9.62 24.24 -2.25
N SER A 312 -9.59 23.23 -3.13
CA SER A 312 -8.38 22.77 -3.86
C SER A 312 -7.25 22.24 -2.98
N ALA A 313 -7.46 22.08 -1.67
CA ALA A 313 -6.50 21.39 -0.81
C ALA A 313 -6.47 19.89 -1.13
N THR A 314 -5.30 19.28 -0.99
CA THR A 314 -5.10 17.84 -1.25
C THR A 314 -4.63 17.16 0.03
N VAL A 315 -5.27 16.04 0.36
CA VAL A 315 -4.87 15.16 1.46
C VAL A 315 -4.51 13.82 0.85
N THR A 316 -3.30 13.34 1.13
CA THR A 316 -2.84 12.01 0.76
C THR A 316 -2.42 11.29 2.03
N THR A 317 -3.02 10.13 2.28
CA THR A 317 -2.76 9.32 3.47
C THR A 317 -2.46 7.88 3.08
N ASP A 318 -1.51 7.28 3.80
CA ASP A 318 -1.10 5.89 3.62
C ASP A 318 -0.83 5.29 5.01
N THR A 319 -1.55 4.23 5.37
CA THR A 319 -1.38 3.52 6.65
C THR A 319 -1.56 4.46 7.87
N VAL A 320 -2.50 5.41 7.79
CA VAL A 320 -2.77 6.39 8.86
C VAL A 320 -3.92 5.92 9.74
N THR A 321 -3.77 6.04 11.06
CA THR A 321 -4.84 5.73 12.02
C THR A 321 -5.55 6.99 12.51
N PHE A 322 -6.81 7.18 12.14
CA PHE A 322 -7.72 8.20 12.65
C PHE A 322 -8.61 7.64 13.77
N ASP A 323 -8.18 7.76 15.03
CA ASP A 323 -8.83 7.12 16.18
C ASP A 323 -9.53 8.13 17.12
N GLY A 324 -10.80 7.92 17.43
CA GLY A 324 -11.51 8.68 18.48
C GLY A 324 -11.69 10.18 18.20
N ASN A 325 -11.45 10.66 16.97
CA ASN A 325 -11.52 12.09 16.67
C ASN A 325 -12.97 12.58 16.71
N THR A 326 -13.16 13.79 17.24
CA THR A 326 -14.49 14.32 17.54
C THR A 326 -14.73 15.67 16.86
N ALA A 327 -15.85 15.80 16.15
CA ALA A 327 -16.28 17.05 15.55
C ALA A 327 -17.79 17.29 15.58
N TYR A 328 -18.25 18.44 15.08
CA TYR A 328 -19.66 18.59 14.68
C TYR A 328 -19.92 17.96 13.30
N TYR A 329 -18.94 18.05 12.40
CA TYR A 329 -18.95 17.51 11.05
C TYR A 329 -17.55 16.97 10.70
N GLY A 330 -17.44 15.75 10.19
CA GLY A 330 -16.15 15.14 9.83
C GLY A 330 -15.26 14.92 11.04
N GLY A 331 -15.48 13.84 11.81
CA GLY A 331 -14.66 13.53 13.00
C GLY A 331 -13.21 13.23 12.61
N GLY A 332 -12.98 12.33 11.65
CA GLY A 332 -11.67 12.15 11.02
C GLY A 332 -11.32 13.33 10.11
N ALA A 333 -12.02 13.45 8.98
CA ALA A 333 -11.74 14.45 7.96
C ALA A 333 -12.99 15.22 7.48
N TYR A 334 -12.79 16.48 7.09
CA TYR A 334 -13.80 17.32 6.46
C TYR A 334 -13.24 17.93 5.17
N LEU A 335 -13.88 17.62 4.04
CA LEU A 335 -13.53 18.09 2.70
C LEU A 335 -14.60 19.08 2.19
N THR A 336 -14.18 20.15 1.51
CA THR A 336 -15.10 21.08 0.86
C THR A 336 -14.64 21.61 -0.49
N ASN A 337 -15.62 21.88 -1.37
CA ASN A 337 -15.42 22.35 -2.74
C ASN A 337 -14.45 21.40 -3.47
N THR A 338 -13.55 21.91 -4.30
CA THR A 338 -12.58 21.13 -5.08
C THR A 338 -11.44 20.49 -4.26
N SER A 339 -11.64 20.20 -2.98
CA SER A 339 -10.64 19.44 -2.20
C SER A 339 -10.71 17.95 -2.54
N SER A 340 -9.59 17.27 -2.28
CA SER A 340 -9.44 15.83 -2.53
C SER A 340 -8.82 15.13 -1.33
N LEU A 341 -9.26 13.89 -1.12
CA LEU A 341 -8.62 12.91 -0.27
C LEU A 341 -8.30 11.68 -1.12
N THR A 342 -7.04 11.26 -1.11
CA THR A 342 -6.60 9.96 -1.62
C THR A 342 -6.02 9.19 -0.44
N ASP A 343 -6.55 8.01 -0.19
CA ASP A 343 -6.21 7.21 0.98
C ASP A 343 -5.93 5.76 0.60
N THR A 344 -4.89 5.19 1.21
CA THR A 344 -4.49 3.79 1.04
C THR A 344 -4.25 3.17 2.42
N ASP A 345 -4.87 2.02 2.70
CA ASP A 345 -4.61 1.19 3.89
C ASP A 345 -4.75 1.89 5.26
N SER A 346 -5.51 2.99 5.34
CA SER A 346 -5.74 3.71 6.60
C SER A 346 -6.93 3.16 7.38
N VAL A 347 -6.98 3.49 8.68
CA VAL A 347 -8.06 3.10 9.59
C VAL A 347 -8.73 4.33 10.20
N PHE A 348 -10.05 4.44 10.03
CA PHE A 348 -10.91 5.40 10.72
C PHE A 348 -11.70 4.67 11.79
N SER A 349 -11.25 4.73 13.04
CA SER A 349 -11.87 4.04 14.17
C SER A 349 -12.50 4.99 15.18
N ASP A 350 -13.69 4.65 15.68
CA ASP A 350 -14.36 5.28 16.82
C ASP A 350 -14.49 6.82 16.71
N ASN A 351 -14.47 7.37 15.49
CA ASN A 351 -14.64 8.80 15.28
C ASN A 351 -16.10 9.17 15.53
N THR A 352 -16.33 10.34 16.13
CA THR A 352 -17.69 10.75 16.53
C THR A 352 -18.05 12.14 16.03
N THR A 353 -19.30 12.28 15.60
CA THR A 353 -19.88 13.59 15.28
C THR A 353 -21.19 13.86 16.00
N THR A 354 -21.45 15.15 16.25
CA THR A 354 -22.78 15.57 16.72
C THR A 354 -23.81 15.58 15.59
N TYR A 355 -23.38 15.85 14.34
CA TYR A 355 -24.25 15.91 13.17
C TYR A 355 -23.83 14.91 12.10
N TYR A 356 -22.87 15.19 11.22
CA TYR A 356 -22.76 14.42 9.97
C TYR A 356 -21.33 13.89 9.73
N GLY A 357 -21.23 12.67 9.19
CA GLY A 357 -19.99 12.05 8.67
C GLY A 357 -18.92 11.89 9.73
N ALA A 358 -18.97 10.83 10.55
CA ALA A 358 -18.06 10.73 11.68
C ALA A 358 -16.62 10.38 11.29
N GLY A 359 -16.42 9.53 10.29
CA GLY A 359 -15.12 9.39 9.62
C GLY A 359 -14.85 10.58 8.70
N ILE A 360 -15.59 10.65 7.58
CA ILE A 360 -15.38 11.65 6.53
C ILE A 360 -16.67 12.42 6.24
N TYR A 361 -16.54 13.73 6.04
CA TYR A 361 -17.61 14.59 5.54
C TYR A 361 -17.19 15.29 4.25
N LEU A 362 -17.99 15.19 3.19
CA LEU A 362 -17.78 15.84 1.90
C LEU A 362 -18.87 16.87 1.58
N TYR A 363 -18.44 18.02 1.03
CA TYR A 363 -19.36 19.08 0.61
C TYR A 363 -18.86 19.90 -0.58
N GLY A 364 -19.44 19.65 -1.75
CA GLY A 364 -19.29 20.46 -2.95
C GLY A 364 -20.28 21.62 -2.99
N SER A 365 -19.92 22.71 -3.68
CA SER A 365 -20.77 23.92 -3.77
C SER A 365 -21.48 24.06 -5.12
N SER A 366 -21.05 23.33 -6.15
CA SER A 366 -21.63 23.37 -7.50
C SER A 366 -21.08 22.22 -8.37
N THR A 367 -21.67 22.00 -9.55
CA THR A 367 -21.18 21.03 -10.55
C THR A 367 -19.74 21.25 -11.02
N SER A 368 -19.16 22.44 -10.83
CA SER A 368 -17.75 22.74 -11.13
C SER A 368 -16.86 22.80 -9.88
N SER A 369 -17.41 22.46 -8.70
CA SER A 369 -16.76 22.61 -7.40
C SER A 369 -17.12 21.44 -6.48
N TYR A 370 -16.81 20.22 -6.93
CA TYR A 370 -17.10 18.99 -6.20
C TYR A 370 -15.91 18.53 -5.35
N ALA A 371 -16.18 17.96 -4.18
CA ALA A 371 -15.14 17.31 -3.38
C ALA A 371 -14.97 15.86 -3.83
N THR A 372 -13.77 15.32 -3.68
CA THR A 372 -13.42 13.97 -4.13
C THR A 372 -12.82 13.16 -2.98
N ALA A 373 -13.20 11.89 -2.88
CA ALA A 373 -12.54 10.91 -2.04
C ALA A 373 -12.33 9.60 -2.81
N THR A 374 -11.07 9.16 -2.88
CA THR A 374 -10.69 7.86 -3.44
C THR A 374 -10.00 7.07 -2.35
N LEU A 375 -10.62 5.96 -1.93
CA LEU A 375 -10.18 5.17 -0.78
C LEU A 375 -9.93 3.73 -1.23
N THR A 376 -8.77 3.16 -0.89
CA THR A 376 -8.36 1.81 -1.24
C THR A 376 -7.82 1.09 0.00
N GLY A 377 -8.33 -0.10 0.32
CA GLY A 377 -7.87 -0.86 1.50
C GLY A 377 -8.24 -0.23 2.85
N THR A 378 -9.07 0.82 2.86
CA THR A 378 -9.40 1.59 4.05
C THR A 378 -10.41 0.88 4.96
N GLU A 379 -10.24 0.96 6.28
CA GLU A 379 -11.23 0.48 7.27
C GLU A 379 -11.96 1.64 7.97
N PHE A 380 -13.30 1.56 8.05
CA PHE A 380 -14.14 2.38 8.92
C PHE A 380 -14.79 1.52 10.00
N SER A 381 -14.33 1.65 11.25
CA SER A 381 -14.75 0.80 12.36
C SER A 381 -15.38 1.59 13.51
N GLY A 382 -16.61 1.27 13.91
CA GLY A 382 -17.21 1.85 15.13
C GLY A 382 -17.49 3.36 15.09
N ASN A 383 -17.47 3.99 13.92
CA ASN A 383 -17.70 5.42 13.79
C ASN A 383 -19.17 5.76 14.05
N SER A 384 -19.43 6.91 14.70
CA SER A 384 -20.79 7.27 15.16
C SER A 384 -21.18 8.71 14.80
N GLY A 385 -22.21 8.85 13.97
CA GLY A 385 -22.77 10.13 13.51
C GLY A 385 -24.30 10.23 13.62
N ASN A 386 -24.88 11.36 13.19
CA ASN A 386 -26.33 11.46 12.98
C ASN A 386 -26.72 10.91 11.60
N TYR A 387 -26.00 11.32 10.55
CA TYR A 387 -26.14 10.76 9.20
C TYR A 387 -24.76 10.38 8.69
N GLY A 388 -24.66 9.20 8.07
CA GLY A 388 -23.37 8.65 7.63
C GLY A 388 -22.48 8.37 8.83
N GLY A 389 -22.64 7.21 9.47
CA GLY A 389 -21.83 6.86 10.63
C GLY A 389 -20.34 6.89 10.32
N ALA A 390 -19.94 6.48 9.12
CA ALA A 390 -18.60 6.63 8.59
C ALA A 390 -18.50 7.84 7.64
N ILE A 391 -19.24 7.82 6.52
CA ILE A 391 -19.10 8.82 5.45
C ILE A 391 -20.43 9.54 5.23
N PHE A 392 -20.37 10.87 5.16
CA PHE A 392 -21.49 11.69 4.72
C PHE A 392 -21.09 12.54 3.51
N SER A 393 -21.93 12.52 2.48
CA SER A 393 -21.78 13.32 1.27
C SER A 393 -23.00 14.18 1.02
N ASN A 394 -22.80 15.45 0.68
CA ASN A 394 -23.87 16.37 0.31
C ASN A 394 -23.41 17.33 -0.79
N GLN A 395 -24.22 17.43 -1.85
CA GLN A 395 -24.06 18.39 -2.96
C GLN A 395 -22.77 18.19 -3.78
N TYR A 396 -22.89 17.59 -4.97
CA TYR A 396 -21.81 17.54 -5.97
C TYR A 396 -20.51 16.96 -5.40
N ASN A 397 -20.43 15.65 -5.21
CA ASN A 397 -19.20 14.99 -4.76
C ASN A 397 -18.98 13.70 -5.55
N ASP A 398 -17.73 13.25 -5.58
CA ASP A 398 -17.33 11.99 -6.18
C ASP A 398 -16.65 11.13 -5.12
N ILE A 399 -17.14 9.91 -4.95
CA ILE A 399 -16.65 8.95 -3.97
C ILE A 399 -16.42 7.62 -4.68
N SER A 400 -15.16 7.20 -4.70
CA SER A 400 -14.73 5.90 -5.22
C SER A 400 -14.12 5.08 -4.09
N LEU A 401 -14.69 3.90 -3.84
CA LEU A 401 -14.30 2.99 -2.76
C LEU A 401 -13.86 1.65 -3.35
N PHE A 402 -12.65 1.21 -3.02
CA PHE A 402 -12.06 -0.05 -3.42
C PHE A 402 -11.60 -0.80 -2.18
N GLU A 403 -11.90 -2.09 -2.07
CA GLU A 403 -11.37 -2.93 -0.99
C GLU A 403 -11.60 -2.34 0.41
N THR A 404 -12.71 -1.63 0.58
CA THR A 404 -12.97 -0.83 1.79
C THR A 404 -13.89 -1.60 2.74
N LEU A 405 -13.53 -1.65 4.02
CA LEU A 405 -14.31 -2.30 5.07
C LEU A 405 -15.08 -1.26 5.90
N PHE A 406 -16.39 -1.41 6.02
CA PHE A 406 -17.24 -0.65 6.95
C PHE A 406 -17.80 -1.59 8.02
N ASP A 407 -17.23 -1.57 9.22
CA ASP A 407 -17.65 -2.43 10.33
C ASP A 407 -18.27 -1.65 11.50
N ARG A 408 -19.45 -2.08 11.95
CA ARG A 408 -20.12 -1.58 13.18
C ARG A 408 -20.29 -0.06 13.23
N ASN A 409 -20.43 0.62 12.10
CA ASN A 409 -20.69 2.06 12.08
C ASN A 409 -22.15 2.35 12.46
N TYR A 410 -22.36 3.46 13.15
CA TYR A 410 -23.66 3.82 13.72
C TYR A 410 -24.13 5.21 13.28
N ALA A 411 -25.34 5.27 12.74
CA ALA A 411 -26.04 6.52 12.50
C ALA A 411 -27.31 6.62 13.37
N SER A 412 -27.38 7.66 14.20
CA SER A 412 -28.60 7.94 14.99
C SER A 412 -29.79 8.43 14.14
N ASN A 413 -29.60 8.62 12.84
CA ASN A 413 -30.65 8.86 11.85
C ASN A 413 -30.62 7.85 10.70
N SER A 414 -29.84 8.08 9.64
CA SER A 414 -29.86 7.25 8.41
C SER A 414 -28.46 7.08 7.82
N GLY A 415 -28.23 5.99 7.08
CA GLY A 415 -26.94 5.62 6.50
C GLY A 415 -25.95 5.22 7.58
N GLY A 416 -26.08 4.00 8.11
CA GLY A 416 -25.25 3.53 9.23
C GLY A 416 -23.75 3.61 8.95
N ALA A 417 -23.35 3.32 7.72
CA ALA A 417 -22.01 3.60 7.19
C ALA A 417 -22.01 4.87 6.33
N ILE A 418 -22.76 4.86 5.22
CA ILE A 418 -22.71 5.91 4.19
C ILE A 418 -24.06 6.59 4.05
N TYR A 419 -24.04 7.91 3.98
CA TYR A 419 -25.18 8.73 3.58
C TYR A 419 -24.78 9.61 2.38
N ALA A 420 -25.27 9.26 1.19
CA ALA A 420 -25.00 9.97 -0.06
C ALA A 420 -26.22 10.79 -0.49
N TYR A 421 -26.03 12.09 -0.74
CA TYR A 421 -27.14 13.01 -1.00
C TYR A 421 -26.82 14.03 -2.08
N TYR A 422 -27.78 14.21 -2.99
CA TYR A 422 -27.86 15.35 -3.92
C TYR A 422 -26.65 15.49 -4.87
N TYR A 423 -26.71 14.83 -6.03
CA TYR A 423 -25.62 14.78 -7.03
C TYR A 423 -24.30 14.27 -6.44
N THR A 424 -24.33 13.13 -5.75
CA THR A 424 -23.10 12.40 -5.38
C THR A 424 -22.92 11.28 -6.37
N ASP A 425 -21.78 11.24 -7.04
CA ASP A 425 -21.35 10.11 -7.85
C ASP A 425 -20.69 9.12 -6.89
N LEU A 426 -21.22 7.90 -6.84
CA LEU A 426 -20.81 6.88 -5.88
C LEU A 426 -20.46 5.60 -6.63
N TYR A 427 -19.22 5.16 -6.46
CA TYR A 427 -18.72 3.92 -7.00
C TYR A 427 -18.09 3.07 -5.89
N ILE A 428 -18.52 1.82 -5.79
CA ILE A 428 -18.08 0.89 -4.75
C ILE A 428 -17.72 -0.44 -5.40
N LYS A 429 -16.50 -0.92 -5.15
CA LYS A 429 -16.03 -2.20 -5.67
C LYS A 429 -15.27 -2.99 -4.60
N ASP A 430 -15.39 -4.32 -4.64
CA ASP A 430 -14.56 -5.25 -3.85
C ASP A 430 -14.62 -4.96 -2.34
N SER A 431 -15.74 -4.42 -1.85
CA SER A 431 -15.85 -3.82 -0.51
C SER A 431 -16.78 -4.61 0.42
N ALA A 432 -16.78 -4.29 1.71
CA ALA A 432 -17.62 -4.98 2.70
C ALA A 432 -18.30 -4.03 3.70
N PHE A 433 -19.59 -4.23 3.93
CA PHE A 433 -20.40 -3.52 4.92
C PHE A 433 -20.93 -4.51 5.95
N THR A 434 -20.32 -4.56 7.13
CA THR A 434 -20.65 -5.52 8.18
C THR A 434 -21.23 -4.84 9.41
N ASN A 435 -22.37 -5.33 9.88
CA ASN A 435 -22.97 -4.94 11.17
C ASN A 435 -23.21 -3.42 11.34
N ASN A 436 -23.37 -2.67 10.25
CA ASN A 436 -23.66 -1.24 10.33
C ASN A 436 -25.11 -1.03 10.73
N THR A 437 -25.37 0.00 11.53
CA THR A 437 -26.70 0.24 12.08
C THR A 437 -27.12 1.69 11.89
N SER A 438 -28.31 1.89 11.33
CA SER A 438 -29.01 3.17 11.35
C SER A 438 -30.28 3.09 12.19
N TYR A 439 -30.68 4.22 12.78
CA TYR A 439 -31.91 4.27 13.57
C TYR A 439 -33.17 4.24 12.69
N TYR A 440 -33.12 4.90 11.53
CA TYR A 440 -34.20 4.95 10.55
C TYR A 440 -33.83 4.16 9.30
N ASN A 441 -33.24 4.79 8.28
CA ASN A 441 -33.17 4.23 6.93
C ASN A 441 -31.75 3.92 6.47
N GLY A 442 -31.59 2.93 5.59
CA GLY A 442 -30.29 2.52 5.04
C GLY A 442 -29.37 2.04 6.14
N GLY A 443 -29.50 0.78 6.56
CA GLY A 443 -28.75 0.25 7.69
C GLY A 443 -27.24 0.34 7.47
N ALA A 444 -26.76 0.11 6.24
CA ALA A 444 -25.42 0.47 5.81
C ALA A 444 -25.42 1.75 4.97
N VAL A 445 -26.12 1.74 3.83
CA VAL A 445 -26.03 2.78 2.80
C VAL A 445 -27.38 3.42 2.56
N TRP A 446 -27.41 4.75 2.50
CA TRP A 446 -28.57 5.53 2.13
C TRP A 446 -28.23 6.47 0.98
N MET A 447 -29.08 6.53 -0.03
CA MET A 447 -28.90 7.30 -1.27
C MET A 447 -30.20 8.03 -1.65
N GLU A 448 -30.10 9.34 -1.94
CA GLU A 448 -31.25 10.15 -2.40
C GLU A 448 -30.83 11.30 -3.33
N TYR A 449 -31.58 11.52 -4.42
CA TYR A 449 -31.39 12.59 -5.41
C TYR A 449 -30.00 12.58 -6.07
N LEU A 450 -29.50 11.41 -6.48
CA LEU A 450 -28.17 11.34 -7.10
C LEU A 450 -28.18 11.74 -8.58
N TYR A 451 -29.26 11.47 -9.32
CA TYR A 451 -29.47 11.80 -10.74
C TYR A 451 -28.51 11.14 -11.74
N ASP A 452 -27.53 10.38 -11.26
CA ASP A 452 -26.67 9.50 -12.05
C ASP A 452 -26.76 8.07 -11.51
N THR A 453 -26.19 7.13 -12.26
CA THR A 453 -26.17 5.72 -11.90
C THR A 453 -25.14 5.48 -10.81
N VAL A 454 -25.58 4.88 -9.69
CA VAL A 454 -24.68 4.35 -8.68
C VAL A 454 -24.31 2.93 -9.05
N SER A 455 -23.01 2.65 -9.12
CA SER A 455 -22.50 1.30 -9.39
C SER A 455 -21.87 0.70 -8.14
N ILE A 456 -22.33 -0.50 -7.77
CA ILE A 456 -21.81 -1.28 -6.65
C ILE A 456 -21.55 -2.69 -7.17
N VAL A 457 -20.31 -3.13 -7.10
CA VAL A 457 -19.82 -4.36 -7.73
C VAL A 457 -19.03 -5.19 -6.72
N ASP A 458 -19.18 -6.51 -6.73
CA ASP A 458 -18.39 -7.46 -5.94
C ASP A 458 -18.32 -7.10 -4.44
N THR A 459 -19.45 -6.69 -3.87
CA THR A 459 -19.52 -6.09 -2.53
C THR A 459 -20.42 -6.87 -1.59
N THR A 460 -19.96 -7.08 -0.36
CA THR A 460 -20.71 -7.79 0.69
C THR A 460 -21.47 -6.82 1.59
N PHE A 461 -22.73 -7.12 1.90
CA PHE A 461 -23.54 -6.47 2.92
C PHE A 461 -24.07 -7.51 3.92
N ASP A 462 -23.39 -7.69 5.05
CA ASP A 462 -23.77 -8.69 6.06
C ASP A 462 -24.21 -8.07 7.39
N GLY A 463 -25.36 -8.49 7.90
CA GLY A 463 -25.81 -8.17 9.26
C GLY A 463 -26.15 -6.69 9.50
N ASN A 464 -26.38 -5.90 8.45
CA ASN A 464 -26.69 -4.47 8.59
C ASN A 464 -28.15 -4.25 9.01
N LYS A 465 -28.40 -3.14 9.71
CA LYS A 465 -29.64 -2.94 10.44
C LYS A 465 -30.22 -1.54 10.31
N ALA A 466 -31.42 -1.44 9.73
CA ALA A 466 -32.31 -0.29 9.81
C ALA A 466 -33.31 -0.49 10.97
N GLN A 467 -32.98 0.06 12.16
CA GLN A 467 -33.63 -0.32 13.42
C GLN A 467 -35.13 0.01 13.48
N TYR A 468 -35.55 1.11 12.87
CA TYR A 468 -36.95 1.58 12.84
C TYR A 468 -37.39 2.09 11.46
N GLY A 469 -36.60 1.83 10.41
CA GLY A 469 -36.91 2.25 9.04
C GLY A 469 -36.69 1.14 8.02
N SER A 470 -36.28 1.52 6.82
CA SER A 470 -36.26 0.67 5.61
C SER A 470 -34.86 0.49 5.05
N GLY A 471 -34.66 -0.56 4.25
CA GLY A 471 -33.40 -0.85 3.59
C GLY A 471 -32.34 -1.30 4.58
N GLY A 472 -32.39 -2.55 5.02
CA GLY A 472 -31.50 -3.05 6.07
C GLY A 472 -30.03 -3.01 5.64
N ALA A 473 -29.72 -3.36 4.40
CA ALA A 473 -28.43 -3.04 3.79
C ALA A 473 -28.46 -1.64 3.16
N MET A 474 -29.34 -1.47 2.16
CA MET A 474 -29.30 -0.34 1.25
C MET A 474 -30.68 0.30 1.08
N LEU A 475 -30.68 1.61 0.88
CA LEU A 475 -31.86 2.35 0.45
C LEU A 475 -31.51 3.33 -0.67
N ALA A 476 -32.26 3.28 -1.77
CA ALA A 476 -32.23 4.30 -2.83
C ALA A 476 -33.61 4.92 -3.04
N ASP A 477 -33.64 6.25 -3.13
CA ASP A 477 -34.86 7.04 -3.27
C ASP A 477 -34.66 8.22 -4.23
N TYR A 478 -35.75 8.67 -4.85
CA TYR A 478 -35.87 9.85 -5.70
C TYR A 478 -34.77 10.03 -6.77
N TYR A 479 -34.97 9.48 -7.97
CA TYR A 479 -34.05 9.65 -9.11
C TYR A 479 -32.63 9.13 -8.81
N THR A 480 -32.55 7.93 -8.27
CA THR A 480 -31.29 7.26 -7.96
C THR A 480 -31.28 5.90 -8.63
N ASP A 481 -30.70 5.82 -9.83
CA ASP A 481 -30.63 4.57 -10.59
C ASP A 481 -29.46 3.72 -10.06
N LEU A 482 -29.67 2.41 -9.96
CA LEU A 482 -28.68 1.47 -9.44
C LEU A 482 -28.28 0.45 -10.50
N ASP A 483 -26.97 0.24 -10.63
CA ASP A 483 -26.36 -0.87 -11.36
C ASP A 483 -25.55 -1.73 -10.40
N LEU A 484 -26.09 -2.90 -10.07
CA LEU A 484 -25.61 -3.78 -9.01
C LEU A 484 -25.21 -5.14 -9.57
N SER A 485 -23.99 -5.58 -9.30
CA SER A 485 -23.50 -6.91 -9.72
C SER A 485 -22.58 -7.55 -8.68
N GLY A 486 -22.50 -8.88 -8.64
CA GLY A 486 -21.57 -9.57 -7.74
C GLY A 486 -21.85 -9.39 -6.24
N LEU A 487 -23.08 -9.02 -5.84
CA LEU A 487 -23.36 -8.65 -4.45
C LEU A 487 -23.66 -9.87 -3.57
N ASP A 488 -23.14 -9.87 -2.33
CA ASP A 488 -23.57 -10.80 -1.28
C ASP A 488 -24.31 -10.03 -0.17
N VAL A 489 -25.65 -10.00 -0.22
CA VAL A 489 -26.52 -9.26 0.69
C VAL A 489 -27.16 -10.23 1.68
N THR A 490 -26.53 -10.39 2.85
CA THR A 490 -26.90 -11.43 3.80
C THR A 490 -27.29 -10.94 5.20
N ASN A 491 -28.27 -11.60 5.82
CA ASN A 491 -28.66 -11.38 7.22
C ASN A 491 -29.05 -9.94 7.59
N ASN A 492 -29.48 -9.12 6.62
CA ASN A 492 -29.81 -7.72 6.87
C ASN A 492 -31.23 -7.59 7.43
N TYR A 493 -31.43 -6.59 8.29
CA TYR A 493 -32.69 -6.36 8.99
C TYR A 493 -33.23 -4.96 8.72
N ALA A 494 -34.49 -4.88 8.29
CA ALA A 494 -35.27 -3.66 8.29
C ALA A 494 -36.54 -3.81 9.14
N TYR A 495 -36.83 -2.82 9.97
CA TYR A 495 -38.08 -2.81 10.71
C TYR A 495 -39.30 -2.64 9.78
N ASN A 496 -39.18 -1.83 8.72
CA ASN A 496 -40.29 -1.51 7.83
C ASN A 496 -40.28 -2.30 6.52
N TYR A 497 -39.53 -1.85 5.52
CA TYR A 497 -39.57 -2.36 4.14
C TYR A 497 -38.16 -2.70 3.64
N GLY A 498 -38.03 -3.75 2.84
CA GLY A 498 -36.75 -4.11 2.19
C GLY A 498 -35.68 -4.52 3.19
N GLY A 499 -35.70 -5.77 3.65
CA GLY A 499 -34.69 -6.26 4.60
C GLY A 499 -33.27 -6.14 4.06
N GLY A 500 -33.07 -6.39 2.76
CA GLY A 500 -31.84 -6.06 2.04
C GLY A 500 -31.89 -4.66 1.42
N LEU A 501 -32.70 -4.51 0.37
CA LEU A 501 -32.77 -3.30 -0.47
C LEU A 501 -34.17 -2.68 -0.48
N TYR A 502 -34.23 -1.36 -0.35
CA TYR A 502 -35.44 -0.56 -0.56
C TYR A 502 -35.24 0.42 -1.72
N LEU A 503 -36.15 0.36 -2.70
CA LEU A 503 -36.20 1.24 -3.87
C LEU A 503 -37.52 2.00 -3.95
N TYR A 504 -37.43 3.31 -4.14
CA TYR A 504 -38.61 4.16 -4.24
C TYR A 504 -38.44 5.30 -5.26
N TYR A 505 -39.56 5.59 -5.95
CA TYR A 505 -39.83 6.83 -6.69
C TYR A 505 -38.79 7.20 -7.79
N TYR A 506 -38.97 6.65 -8.99
CA TYR A 506 -38.09 6.87 -10.17
C TYR A 506 -36.63 6.44 -9.94
N SER A 507 -36.42 5.29 -9.30
CA SER A 507 -35.09 4.73 -9.05
C SER A 507 -35.02 3.36 -9.72
N ASP A 508 -34.48 3.30 -10.93
CA ASP A 508 -34.41 2.05 -11.69
C ASP A 508 -33.34 1.10 -11.11
N LEU A 509 -33.45 -0.20 -11.37
CA LEU A 509 -32.50 -1.22 -10.91
C LEU A 509 -32.15 -2.18 -12.05
N ALA A 510 -30.85 -2.28 -12.31
CA ALA A 510 -30.23 -3.44 -12.93
C ALA A 510 -29.49 -4.23 -11.85
N LEU A 511 -29.86 -5.50 -11.64
CA LEU A 511 -29.24 -6.40 -10.68
C LEU A 511 -28.83 -7.70 -11.37
N SER A 512 -27.58 -8.11 -11.20
CA SER A 512 -27.04 -9.34 -11.79
C SER A 512 -26.08 -10.07 -10.85
N ASP A 513 -25.89 -11.38 -11.07
CA ASP A 513 -24.80 -12.18 -10.47
C ASP A 513 -24.68 -12.03 -8.95
N SER A 514 -25.82 -12.01 -8.25
CA SER A 514 -25.87 -11.61 -6.84
C SER A 514 -26.60 -12.65 -5.96
N ASN A 515 -26.34 -12.59 -4.65
CA ASN A 515 -26.98 -13.40 -3.63
C ASN A 515 -27.67 -12.51 -2.59
N PHE A 516 -28.96 -12.75 -2.33
CA PHE A 516 -29.73 -12.14 -1.26
C PHE A 516 -30.22 -13.25 -0.32
N SER A 517 -29.59 -13.41 0.85
CA SER A 517 -29.94 -14.50 1.76
C SER A 517 -30.21 -14.09 3.20
N GLY A 518 -31.23 -14.67 3.84
CA GLY A 518 -31.53 -14.45 5.25
C GLY A 518 -31.95 -13.02 5.62
N ASN A 519 -32.38 -12.21 4.64
CA ASN A 519 -32.78 -10.83 4.91
C ASN A 519 -34.21 -10.76 5.45
N TYR A 520 -34.46 -9.86 6.40
CA TYR A 520 -35.72 -9.80 7.15
C TYR A 520 -36.34 -8.40 7.20
N ALA A 521 -37.61 -8.31 6.75
CA ALA A 521 -38.49 -7.16 6.94
C ALA A 521 -39.59 -7.47 7.98
N ASP A 522 -39.53 -6.82 9.15
CA ASP A 522 -40.27 -7.21 10.36
C ASP A 522 -41.74 -6.76 10.42
N VAL A 523 -42.11 -5.61 9.84
CA VAL A 523 -43.49 -5.09 9.96
C VAL A 523 -44.23 -5.05 8.63
N TYR A 524 -43.53 -4.68 7.55
CA TYR A 524 -44.15 -4.51 6.25
C TYR A 524 -43.56 -5.50 5.23
N HIS A 525 -43.07 -5.04 4.08
CA HIS A 525 -42.99 -5.86 2.87
C HIS A 525 -41.56 -6.00 2.33
N GLY A 526 -41.31 -7.04 1.55
CA GLY A 526 -40.06 -7.29 0.82
C GLY A 526 -38.93 -7.73 1.76
N GLY A 527 -38.79 -9.03 2.00
CA GLY A 527 -37.74 -9.54 2.88
C GLY A 527 -36.34 -9.27 2.33
N ALA A 528 -36.12 -9.54 1.04
CA ALA A 528 -34.91 -9.09 0.33
C ALA A 528 -35.10 -7.69 -0.26
N ILE A 529 -36.02 -7.55 -1.22
CA ILE A 529 -36.19 -6.34 -2.02
C ILE A 529 -37.62 -5.79 -1.88
N TYR A 530 -37.71 -4.50 -1.64
CA TYR A 530 -38.94 -3.72 -1.80
C TYR A 530 -38.76 -2.69 -2.91
N ALA A 531 -39.63 -2.70 -3.91
CA ALA A 531 -39.60 -1.75 -5.03
C ALA A 531 -40.97 -1.14 -5.30
N GLN A 532 -41.06 0.20 -5.26
CA GLN A 532 -42.29 0.94 -5.49
C GLN A 532 -42.09 2.14 -6.43
N GLN A 533 -43.01 2.30 -7.40
CA GLN A 533 -43.01 3.45 -8.32
C GLN A 533 -41.75 3.56 -9.17
N ILE A 534 -41.30 2.42 -9.67
CA ILE A 534 -40.22 2.34 -10.67
C ILE A 534 -40.89 2.47 -12.03
N TYR A 535 -40.62 3.54 -12.78
CA TYR A 535 -41.27 3.77 -14.08
C TYR A 535 -40.48 3.18 -15.25
N GLY A 536 -39.20 2.86 -15.04
CA GLY A 536 -38.44 1.98 -15.90
C GLY A 536 -38.67 0.52 -15.53
N THR A 537 -37.62 -0.28 -15.64
CA THR A 537 -37.65 -1.73 -15.40
C THR A 537 -36.90 -2.06 -14.11
N LEU A 538 -37.48 -2.96 -13.31
CA LEU A 538 -36.77 -3.69 -12.26
C LEU A 538 -36.23 -4.98 -12.90
N SER A 539 -34.98 -4.92 -13.36
CA SER A 539 -34.31 -6.01 -14.10
C SER A 539 -33.42 -6.81 -13.16
N ILE A 540 -33.70 -8.11 -13.03
CA ILE A 540 -32.96 -9.02 -12.15
C ILE A 540 -32.56 -10.27 -12.95
N ASN A 541 -31.26 -10.49 -13.07
CA ASN A 541 -30.64 -11.61 -13.77
C ASN A 541 -29.79 -12.45 -12.83
N THR A 542 -29.68 -13.76 -13.05
CA THR A 542 -28.62 -14.60 -12.44
C THR A 542 -28.43 -14.33 -10.95
N THR A 543 -29.55 -14.19 -10.22
CA THR A 543 -29.55 -13.78 -8.81
C THR A 543 -30.27 -14.82 -7.97
N THR A 544 -29.69 -15.16 -6.82
CA THR A 544 -30.29 -16.07 -5.83
C THR A 544 -30.95 -15.27 -4.71
N PHE A 545 -32.18 -15.61 -4.38
CA PHE A 545 -32.93 -15.12 -3.22
C PHE A 545 -33.25 -16.29 -2.31
N ASP A 546 -32.50 -16.47 -1.23
CA ASP A 546 -32.64 -17.63 -0.33
C ASP A 546 -33.02 -17.26 1.11
N ASP A 547 -33.98 -17.96 1.70
CA ASP A 547 -34.34 -17.82 3.14
C ASP A 547 -34.69 -16.37 3.58
N ASN A 548 -35.21 -15.54 2.67
CA ASN A 548 -35.63 -14.18 3.02
C ASN A 548 -37.04 -14.18 3.61
N GLN A 549 -37.25 -13.32 4.60
CA GLN A 549 -38.49 -13.27 5.37
C GLN A 549 -39.16 -11.89 5.32
N SER A 550 -40.47 -11.88 5.11
CA SER A 550 -41.34 -10.73 5.35
C SER A 550 -42.51 -11.12 6.25
N ASP A 551 -42.75 -10.33 7.28
CA ASP A 551 -43.93 -10.48 8.14
C ASP A 551 -45.23 -9.99 7.49
N ASN A 552 -45.18 -9.63 6.19
CA ASN A 552 -46.33 -9.26 5.41
C ASN A 552 -46.31 -9.84 3.99
N HIS A 553 -45.79 -9.14 2.98
CA HIS A 553 -45.89 -9.55 1.57
C HIS A 553 -44.52 -9.61 0.90
N GLY A 554 -44.31 -10.58 0.02
CA GLY A 554 -43.06 -10.75 -0.74
C GLY A 554 -41.92 -11.18 0.17
N GLY A 555 -41.78 -12.49 0.39
CA GLY A 555 -40.68 -13.01 1.24
C GLY A 555 -39.32 -12.66 0.65
N ALA A 556 -39.14 -12.84 -0.66
CA ALA A 556 -38.00 -12.29 -1.39
C ALA A 556 -38.31 -10.87 -1.89
N ILE A 557 -39.22 -10.74 -2.86
CA ILE A 557 -39.42 -9.51 -3.63
C ILE A 557 -40.85 -9.00 -3.48
N TYR A 558 -40.98 -7.71 -3.21
CA TYR A 558 -42.24 -6.98 -3.29
C TYR A 558 -42.15 -5.89 -4.35
N ALA A 559 -42.86 -6.06 -5.47
CA ALA A 559 -42.94 -5.10 -6.58
C ALA A 559 -44.33 -4.44 -6.61
N TYR A 560 -44.38 -3.10 -6.56
CA TYR A 560 -45.63 -2.36 -6.40
C TYR A 560 -45.74 -1.08 -7.23
N TYR A 561 -46.90 -0.89 -7.87
CA TYR A 561 -47.35 0.38 -8.46
C TYR A 561 -46.44 0.88 -9.59
N TYR A 562 -46.74 0.50 -10.84
CA TYR A 562 -45.97 0.82 -12.05
C TYR A 562 -44.60 0.15 -12.18
N THR A 563 -44.10 -0.53 -11.16
CA THR A 563 -42.84 -1.28 -11.20
C THR A 563 -42.97 -2.50 -12.13
N ASN A 564 -42.36 -2.45 -13.32
CA ASN A 564 -42.32 -3.60 -14.22
C ASN A 564 -41.19 -4.55 -13.80
N LEU A 565 -41.52 -5.78 -13.40
CA LEU A 565 -40.55 -6.78 -12.95
C LEU A 565 -40.15 -7.69 -14.12
N GLU A 566 -38.85 -7.75 -14.40
CA GLU A 566 -38.22 -8.72 -15.29
C GLU A 566 -37.26 -9.57 -14.46
N LEU A 567 -37.61 -10.84 -14.28
CA LEU A 567 -36.83 -11.81 -13.50
C LEU A 567 -36.41 -12.97 -14.39
N TYR A 568 -35.11 -13.14 -14.58
CA TYR A 568 -34.57 -14.13 -15.50
C TYR A 568 -33.35 -14.86 -14.95
N ASN A 569 -33.18 -16.13 -15.34
CA ASN A 569 -32.04 -16.98 -14.98
C ASN A 569 -31.76 -17.03 -13.46
N SER A 570 -32.79 -16.89 -12.63
CA SER A 570 -32.63 -16.61 -11.20
C SER A 570 -33.23 -17.72 -10.32
N GLU A 571 -32.89 -17.69 -9.04
CA GLU A 571 -33.40 -18.63 -8.04
C GLU A 571 -34.11 -17.89 -6.91
N VAL A 572 -35.33 -18.29 -6.59
CA VAL A 572 -36.13 -17.78 -5.48
C VAL A 572 -36.46 -18.97 -4.59
N THR A 573 -35.68 -19.20 -3.54
CA THR A 573 -35.71 -20.42 -2.74
C THR A 573 -35.96 -20.15 -1.25
N ASN A 574 -36.72 -21.02 -0.59
CA ASN A 574 -36.91 -21.01 0.87
C ASN A 574 -37.48 -19.70 1.47
N ASN A 575 -38.02 -18.79 0.66
CA ASN A 575 -38.47 -17.49 1.16
C ASN A 575 -39.84 -17.59 1.83
N THR A 576 -40.07 -16.78 2.87
CA THR A 576 -41.29 -16.82 3.66
C THR A 576 -41.97 -15.46 3.78
N ALA A 577 -43.25 -15.39 3.42
CA ALA A 577 -44.13 -14.27 3.73
C ALA A 577 -45.26 -14.71 4.67
N ILE A 578 -45.61 -13.90 5.69
CA ILE A 578 -46.78 -14.21 6.51
C ILE A 578 -48.07 -14.06 5.71
N SER A 579 -48.19 -13.04 4.87
CA SER A 579 -49.39 -12.78 4.06
C SER A 579 -49.25 -13.37 2.66
N HIS A 580 -48.89 -12.63 1.62
CA HIS A 580 -49.01 -13.08 0.21
C HIS A 580 -47.67 -13.07 -0.51
N GLY A 581 -47.48 -13.96 -1.48
CA GLY A 581 -46.25 -14.06 -2.27
C GLY A 581 -45.08 -14.51 -1.40
N GLY A 582 -45.01 -15.82 -1.11
CA GLY A 582 -43.92 -16.37 -0.29
C GLY A 582 -42.55 -16.07 -0.91
N GLY A 583 -42.42 -16.23 -2.22
CA GLY A 583 -41.28 -15.71 -3.00
C GLY A 583 -41.53 -14.26 -3.43
N VAL A 584 -42.40 -14.08 -4.43
CA VAL A 584 -42.63 -12.79 -5.10
C VAL A 584 -44.07 -12.31 -4.95
N TYR A 585 -44.23 -11.04 -4.64
CA TYR A 585 -45.51 -10.34 -4.64
C TYR A 585 -45.49 -9.20 -5.68
N ALA A 586 -46.24 -9.37 -6.77
CA ALA A 586 -46.37 -8.42 -7.87
C ALA A 586 -47.77 -7.79 -7.86
N TYR A 587 -47.84 -6.49 -7.59
CA TYR A 587 -49.11 -5.81 -7.34
C TYR A 587 -49.22 -4.46 -8.02
N TYR A 588 -50.37 -4.25 -8.68
CA TYR A 588 -50.86 -2.94 -9.12
C TYR A 588 -50.08 -2.31 -10.31
N TYR A 589 -50.73 -2.26 -11.48
CA TYR A 589 -50.25 -1.59 -12.71
C TYR A 589 -48.90 -2.08 -13.24
N MET A 590 -48.72 -3.38 -13.49
CA MET A 590 -47.46 -3.93 -14.01
C MET A 590 -47.70 -5.15 -14.89
N THR A 591 -46.70 -5.50 -15.72
CA THR A 591 -46.74 -6.62 -16.67
C THR A 591 -45.51 -7.53 -16.47
N PRO A 592 -45.43 -8.25 -15.33
CA PRO A 592 -44.25 -9.03 -14.98
C PRO A 592 -43.91 -10.10 -16.02
N THR A 593 -42.62 -10.26 -16.28
CA THR A 593 -42.05 -11.33 -17.10
C THR A 593 -41.10 -12.16 -16.26
N ILE A 594 -41.33 -13.47 -16.24
CA ILE A 594 -40.50 -14.45 -15.54
C ILE A 594 -40.02 -15.48 -16.57
N TYR A 595 -38.72 -15.64 -16.68
CA TYR A 595 -38.11 -16.52 -17.67
C TYR A 595 -36.99 -17.35 -17.04
N ASN A 596 -36.91 -18.64 -17.34
CA ASN A 596 -35.83 -19.50 -16.87
C ASN A 596 -35.48 -19.33 -15.37
N THR A 597 -36.51 -19.27 -14.52
CA THR A 597 -36.34 -18.96 -13.08
C THR A 597 -36.91 -20.09 -12.23
N THR A 598 -36.20 -20.43 -11.16
CA THR A 598 -36.62 -21.47 -10.20
C THR A 598 -37.24 -20.83 -8.96
N PHE A 599 -38.46 -21.25 -8.63
CA PHE A 599 -39.15 -20.94 -7.38
C PHE A 599 -39.29 -22.22 -6.57
N ASP A 600 -38.43 -22.44 -5.58
CA ASP A 600 -38.46 -23.65 -4.75
C ASP A 600 -38.76 -23.38 -3.27
N ASN A 601 -39.64 -24.19 -2.68
CA ASN A 601 -39.90 -24.21 -1.24
C ASN A 601 -40.29 -22.85 -0.61
N ASN A 602 -40.89 -21.94 -1.38
CA ASN A 602 -41.35 -20.67 -0.84
C ASN A 602 -42.70 -20.80 -0.15
N THR A 603 -42.91 -20.06 0.95
CA THR A 603 -44.06 -20.21 1.83
C THR A 603 -44.81 -18.91 2.08
N SER A 604 -46.09 -18.90 1.74
CA SER A 604 -47.09 -17.93 2.22
C SER A 604 -47.87 -18.54 3.41
N SER A 605 -47.52 -18.12 4.63
CA SER A 605 -47.97 -18.79 5.86
C SER A 605 -49.44 -18.54 6.22
N ASN A 606 -50.04 -17.44 5.75
CA ASN A 606 -51.42 -17.05 5.99
C ASN A 606 -52.00 -16.23 4.81
N GLY A 607 -51.65 -16.61 3.58
CA GLY A 607 -52.18 -15.96 2.39
C GLY A 607 -52.15 -16.82 1.13
N TYR A 608 -51.91 -16.17 0.00
CA TYR A 608 -52.02 -16.71 -1.35
C TYR A 608 -50.66 -16.62 -2.07
N GLY A 609 -50.43 -17.50 -3.04
CA GLY A 609 -49.21 -17.49 -3.87
C GLY A 609 -47.98 -17.87 -3.06
N GLY A 610 -47.67 -19.18 -2.97
CA GLY A 610 -46.48 -19.63 -2.25
C GLY A 610 -45.21 -19.20 -2.96
N GLY A 611 -45.11 -19.45 -4.28
CA GLY A 611 -44.03 -18.95 -5.13
C GLY A 611 -44.31 -17.51 -5.58
N LEU A 612 -45.39 -17.31 -6.33
CA LEU A 612 -45.76 -16.03 -6.93
C LEU A 612 -47.20 -15.64 -6.61
N TYR A 613 -47.39 -14.37 -6.25
CA TYR A 613 -48.71 -13.73 -6.18
C TYR A 613 -48.77 -12.54 -7.15
N PHE A 614 -49.67 -12.60 -8.13
CA PHE A 614 -49.94 -11.53 -9.09
C PHE A 614 -51.37 -10.98 -8.93
N TYR A 615 -51.46 -9.67 -8.70
CA TYR A 615 -52.75 -8.96 -8.59
C TYR A 615 -52.62 -7.54 -9.19
N PRO A 616 -52.95 -7.36 -10.47
CA PRO A 616 -53.09 -6.06 -11.10
C PRO A 616 -54.41 -5.38 -10.70
N TYR A 617 -54.56 -4.10 -11.07
CA TYR A 617 -55.81 -3.36 -10.82
C TYR A 617 -56.89 -3.79 -11.82
N ALA A 618 -58.01 -4.32 -11.30
CA ALA A 618 -59.09 -4.86 -12.12
C ALA A 618 -59.65 -3.85 -13.14
N GLY A 619 -59.84 -4.32 -14.39
CA GLY A 619 -60.48 -3.57 -15.48
C GLY A 619 -59.53 -2.86 -16.45
N ASN A 620 -58.23 -3.17 -16.41
CA ASN A 620 -57.21 -2.73 -17.36
C ASN A 620 -56.42 -3.94 -17.87
N ALA A 621 -55.80 -3.79 -19.04
CA ALA A 621 -54.97 -4.79 -19.68
C ALA A 621 -53.58 -4.89 -19.02
N TYR A 622 -53.36 -5.92 -18.20
CA TYR A 622 -52.06 -6.21 -17.57
C TYR A 622 -51.75 -7.70 -17.66
N ASP A 623 -50.65 -8.01 -18.33
CA ASP A 623 -50.28 -9.37 -18.68
C ASP A 623 -49.35 -10.00 -17.64
N LEU A 624 -49.35 -11.34 -17.59
CA LEU A 624 -48.38 -12.12 -16.85
C LEU A 624 -47.77 -13.16 -17.80
N THR A 625 -46.46 -13.08 -17.99
CA THR A 625 -45.71 -14.01 -18.83
C THR A 625 -44.77 -14.83 -17.96
N ILE A 626 -44.90 -16.16 -18.03
CA ILE A 626 -44.03 -17.11 -17.34
C ILE A 626 -43.61 -18.19 -18.33
N GLN A 627 -42.32 -18.31 -18.58
CA GLN A 627 -41.78 -19.26 -19.55
C GLN A 627 -40.56 -19.99 -19.02
N SER A 628 -40.40 -21.25 -19.44
CA SER A 628 -39.21 -22.07 -19.16
C SER A 628 -38.83 -22.11 -17.67
N SER A 629 -39.80 -21.93 -16.78
CA SER A 629 -39.55 -21.71 -15.35
C SER A 629 -40.05 -22.87 -14.51
N THR A 630 -39.46 -23.02 -13.32
CA THR A 630 -39.76 -24.13 -12.41
C THR A 630 -40.39 -23.60 -11.13
N PHE A 631 -41.55 -24.12 -10.74
CA PHE A 631 -42.20 -23.85 -9.45
C PHE A 631 -42.33 -25.16 -8.69
N THR A 632 -41.47 -25.36 -7.70
CA THR A 632 -41.41 -26.61 -6.91
C THR A 632 -41.67 -26.39 -5.43
N ASN A 633 -42.40 -27.32 -4.81
CA ASN A 633 -42.58 -27.39 -3.34
C ASN A 633 -43.12 -26.11 -2.66
N ASN A 634 -43.67 -25.16 -3.40
CA ASN A 634 -44.15 -23.92 -2.83
C ASN A 634 -45.48 -24.13 -2.10
N THR A 635 -45.66 -23.43 -0.99
CA THR A 635 -46.81 -23.62 -0.10
C THR A 635 -47.55 -22.31 0.15
N ALA A 636 -48.86 -22.29 -0.08
CA ALA A 636 -49.76 -21.21 0.33
C ALA A 636 -50.79 -21.70 1.34
N TYR A 637 -51.16 -20.85 2.30
CA TYR A 637 -52.21 -21.19 3.27
C TYR A 637 -53.60 -21.29 2.63
N TYR A 638 -53.94 -20.38 1.70
CA TYR A 638 -55.21 -20.36 1.00
C TYR A 638 -55.13 -20.97 -0.41
N ASP A 639 -54.80 -20.19 -1.44
CA ASP A 639 -54.90 -20.60 -2.85
C ASP A 639 -53.60 -20.27 -3.61
N GLY A 640 -53.34 -21.02 -4.69
CA GLY A 640 -52.15 -20.85 -5.53
C GLY A 640 -50.87 -21.26 -4.79
N GLY A 641 -50.68 -22.56 -4.58
CA GLY A 641 -49.49 -23.06 -3.87
C GLY A 641 -48.20 -22.64 -4.58
N GLY A 642 -48.13 -22.85 -5.90
CA GLY A 642 -47.09 -22.29 -6.75
C GLY A 642 -47.42 -20.84 -7.13
N ILE A 643 -48.44 -20.67 -7.97
CA ILE A 643 -48.79 -19.41 -8.62
C ILE A 643 -50.23 -19.02 -8.29
N TYR A 644 -50.42 -17.76 -7.90
CA TYR A 644 -51.73 -17.12 -7.78
C TYR A 644 -51.82 -15.96 -8.77
N SER A 645 -52.75 -16.04 -9.73
CA SER A 645 -53.03 -14.99 -10.71
C SER A 645 -54.46 -14.47 -10.58
N TYR A 646 -54.61 -13.17 -10.41
CA TYR A 646 -55.89 -12.48 -10.30
C TYR A 646 -56.07 -11.49 -11.44
N SER A 647 -57.09 -11.64 -12.28
CA SER A 647 -57.49 -10.68 -13.31
C SER A 647 -56.34 -10.23 -14.22
N ALA A 648 -55.47 -11.16 -14.61
CA ALA A 648 -54.57 -10.97 -15.74
C ALA A 648 -55.42 -10.74 -17.01
N ASP A 649 -54.96 -9.88 -17.91
CA ASP A 649 -55.58 -9.73 -19.22
C ASP A 649 -55.21 -10.95 -20.06
N ASP A 650 -53.94 -11.02 -20.47
CA ASP A 650 -53.35 -12.22 -21.04
C ASP A 650 -52.43 -12.90 -20.01
N LEU A 651 -52.73 -14.17 -19.72
CA LEU A 651 -51.85 -15.06 -18.97
C LEU A 651 -51.16 -16.00 -19.97
N PHE A 652 -49.84 -15.85 -20.12
CA PHE A 652 -49.04 -16.73 -20.97
C PHE A 652 -48.13 -17.60 -20.10
N LEU A 653 -48.45 -18.91 -20.05
CA LEU A 653 -47.63 -19.93 -19.40
C LEU A 653 -47.15 -20.91 -20.47
N ALA A 654 -45.85 -20.96 -20.73
CA ALA A 654 -45.28 -21.93 -21.66
C ALA A 654 -44.07 -22.65 -21.08
N ASP A 655 -43.97 -23.95 -21.34
CA ASP A 655 -42.75 -24.73 -21.10
C ASP A 655 -42.30 -24.72 -19.61
N ASN A 656 -43.25 -24.63 -18.68
CA ASN A 656 -42.97 -24.58 -17.25
C ASN A 656 -43.15 -25.93 -16.54
N VAL A 657 -42.37 -26.15 -15.49
CA VAL A 657 -42.53 -27.27 -14.55
C VAL A 657 -43.14 -26.77 -13.24
N ILE A 658 -44.38 -27.16 -12.94
CA ILE A 658 -45.10 -26.75 -11.73
C ILE A 658 -45.36 -28.01 -10.91
N SER A 659 -44.48 -28.30 -9.95
CA SER A 659 -44.44 -29.60 -9.28
C SER A 659 -44.46 -29.53 -7.74
N GLY A 660 -45.16 -30.45 -7.09
CA GLY A 660 -45.14 -30.61 -5.62
C GLY A 660 -45.70 -29.42 -4.82
N ASN A 661 -46.33 -28.44 -5.47
CA ASN A 661 -46.84 -27.25 -4.81
C ASN A 661 -48.13 -27.55 -4.05
N ARG A 662 -48.39 -26.77 -2.99
CA ARG A 662 -49.45 -27.05 -2.03
C ARG A 662 -50.26 -25.83 -1.61
N ALA A 663 -51.57 -25.93 -1.78
CA ALA A 663 -52.54 -25.00 -1.19
C ALA A 663 -53.22 -25.67 0.04
N ASN A 664 -53.00 -25.11 1.23
CA ASN A 664 -53.42 -25.70 2.50
C ASN A 664 -54.87 -25.40 2.93
N SER A 665 -55.67 -24.72 2.09
CA SER A 665 -57.05 -24.35 2.41
C SER A 665 -57.87 -25.56 2.87
N VAL A 666 -58.52 -25.44 4.03
CA VAL A 666 -59.30 -26.56 4.64
C VAL A 666 -60.81 -26.40 4.49
N SER A 667 -61.31 -25.22 4.09
CA SER A 667 -62.69 -25.00 3.61
C SER A 667 -62.93 -23.51 3.29
N SER A 668 -63.59 -23.23 2.16
CA SER A 668 -64.10 -21.93 1.68
C SER A 668 -63.17 -20.95 0.93
N SER A 669 -61.99 -21.38 0.50
CA SER A 669 -61.18 -20.70 -0.54
C SER A 669 -60.89 -21.67 -1.70
N TYR A 670 -60.91 -21.17 -2.95
CA TYR A 670 -61.13 -21.98 -4.16
C TYR A 670 -59.81 -22.41 -4.82
N SER A 671 -59.11 -23.33 -4.18
CA SER A 671 -57.65 -23.51 -4.32
C SER A 671 -57.20 -24.27 -5.57
N GLY A 672 -56.07 -23.89 -6.18
CA GLY A 672 -55.34 -24.64 -7.20
C GLY A 672 -53.88 -24.83 -6.78
N GLY A 673 -53.44 -26.06 -6.51
CA GLY A 673 -52.20 -26.35 -5.78
C GLY A 673 -50.95 -25.88 -6.52
N GLY A 674 -50.90 -26.10 -7.84
CA GLY A 674 -49.89 -25.52 -8.73
C GLY A 674 -50.26 -24.09 -9.12
N LEU A 675 -51.41 -23.92 -9.77
CA LEU A 675 -51.87 -22.62 -10.30
C LEU A 675 -53.33 -22.34 -9.89
N TYR A 676 -53.55 -21.14 -9.36
CA TYR A 676 -54.88 -20.57 -9.18
C TYR A 676 -55.07 -19.36 -10.10
N MET A 677 -56.17 -19.34 -10.84
CA MET A 677 -56.57 -18.22 -11.69
C MET A 677 -57.95 -17.69 -11.28
N TYR A 678 -58.09 -16.37 -11.24
CA TYR A 678 -59.35 -15.70 -11.00
C TYR A 678 -59.62 -14.62 -12.05
N SER A 679 -60.69 -14.74 -12.82
CA SER A 679 -61.16 -13.73 -13.78
C SER A 679 -60.10 -13.25 -14.79
N THR A 680 -59.25 -14.15 -15.28
CA THR A 680 -58.32 -13.94 -16.41
C THR A 680 -59.08 -13.83 -17.72
N ASP A 681 -58.78 -12.88 -18.62
CA ASP A 681 -59.53 -12.72 -19.89
C ASP A 681 -59.13 -13.78 -20.93
N THR A 682 -57.82 -13.94 -21.17
CA THR A 682 -57.27 -15.02 -22.01
C THR A 682 -56.21 -15.78 -21.23
N ALA A 683 -56.36 -17.10 -21.10
CA ALA A 683 -55.29 -17.98 -20.63
C ALA A 683 -54.72 -18.79 -21.80
N ASN A 684 -53.45 -18.57 -22.13
CA ASN A 684 -52.69 -19.37 -23.08
C ASN A 684 -51.68 -20.22 -22.29
N VAL A 685 -52.01 -21.50 -22.11
CA VAL A 685 -51.26 -22.43 -21.26
C VAL A 685 -50.82 -23.60 -22.12
N VAL A 686 -49.53 -23.62 -22.49
CA VAL A 686 -48.98 -24.51 -23.52
C VAL A 686 -47.77 -25.27 -23.01
N ARG A 687 -47.70 -26.58 -23.25
CA ARG A 687 -46.51 -27.42 -22.93
C ARG A 687 -46.05 -27.33 -21.46
N ASN A 688 -46.96 -27.10 -20.52
CA ASN A 688 -46.62 -27.08 -19.10
C ASN A 688 -46.81 -28.45 -18.45
N THR A 689 -45.98 -28.75 -17.45
CA THR A 689 -46.09 -29.95 -16.62
C THR A 689 -46.57 -29.59 -15.22
N PHE A 690 -47.80 -29.99 -14.88
CA PHE A 690 -48.36 -29.93 -13.54
C PHE A 690 -48.21 -31.30 -12.87
N CYS A 691 -47.25 -31.45 -11.96
CA CYS A 691 -46.94 -32.72 -11.31
C CYS A 691 -47.19 -32.69 -9.80
N GLY A 692 -47.85 -33.70 -9.24
CA GLY A 692 -47.83 -33.97 -7.78
C GLY A 692 -48.36 -32.83 -6.90
N ASN A 693 -49.04 -31.83 -7.47
CA ASN A 693 -49.53 -30.67 -6.72
C ASN A 693 -50.76 -31.06 -5.89
N SER A 694 -50.98 -30.37 -4.77
CA SER A 694 -52.05 -30.70 -3.84
C SER A 694 -52.86 -29.52 -3.34
N ALA A 695 -54.19 -29.68 -3.30
CA ALA A 695 -55.11 -28.63 -2.87
C ALA A 695 -56.47 -29.20 -2.40
N TYR A 696 -57.40 -28.31 -2.01
CA TYR A 696 -58.76 -28.70 -1.65
C TYR A 696 -59.66 -28.91 -2.87
N TYR A 697 -59.64 -27.98 -3.81
CA TYR A 697 -60.11 -28.16 -5.20
C TYR A 697 -58.89 -28.17 -6.12
N GLY A 698 -59.01 -28.56 -7.39
CA GLY A 698 -58.01 -28.28 -8.41
C GLY A 698 -56.56 -28.63 -8.03
N GLY A 699 -56.23 -29.91 -7.81
CA GLY A 699 -54.91 -30.30 -7.27
C GLY A 699 -53.74 -29.65 -8.01
N GLY A 700 -53.76 -29.71 -9.35
CA GLY A 700 -52.86 -28.94 -10.22
C GLY A 700 -53.35 -27.52 -10.44
N VAL A 701 -54.53 -27.37 -11.05
CA VAL A 701 -55.06 -26.07 -11.46
C VAL A 701 -56.48 -25.83 -10.93
N TYR A 702 -56.75 -24.60 -10.51
CA TYR A 702 -58.10 -24.10 -10.32
C TYR A 702 -58.33 -22.80 -11.09
N SER A 703 -59.33 -22.79 -11.96
CA SER A 703 -59.76 -21.60 -12.71
C SER A 703 -61.15 -21.15 -12.28
N TYR A 704 -61.25 -19.88 -11.84
CA TYR A 704 -62.50 -19.22 -11.48
C TYR A 704 -62.82 -18.04 -12.39
N TYR A 705 -64.08 -17.86 -12.76
CA TYR A 705 -64.48 -16.72 -13.59
C TYR A 705 -65.79 -16.03 -13.17
N VAL A 706 -65.81 -14.69 -13.31
CA VAL A 706 -66.91 -13.83 -12.80
C VAL A 706 -67.50 -12.87 -13.85
N TYR A 707 -66.77 -12.48 -14.91
CA TYR A 707 -67.17 -11.38 -15.82
C TYR A 707 -67.15 -11.82 -17.27
N GLY A 708 -68.28 -11.83 -18.00
CA GLY A 708 -68.40 -12.39 -19.37
C GLY A 708 -67.50 -11.81 -20.49
N GLY A 709 -66.20 -12.00 -20.40
CA GLY A 709 -65.23 -11.82 -21.46
C GLY A 709 -65.38 -12.86 -22.56
N ILE A 710 -64.73 -12.56 -23.66
CA ILE A 710 -64.88 -13.20 -24.97
C ILE A 710 -63.59 -13.92 -25.41
N GLY A 711 -62.55 -13.91 -24.57
CA GLY A 711 -61.28 -14.59 -24.81
C GLY A 711 -61.45 -16.10 -24.94
N LEU A 712 -60.58 -16.71 -25.76
CA LEU A 712 -60.47 -18.14 -25.93
C LEU A 712 -59.37 -18.62 -24.97
N ASP A 713 -59.72 -19.45 -23.97
CA ASP A 713 -58.69 -20.10 -23.16
C ASP A 713 -58.14 -21.31 -23.92
N GLU A 714 -56.85 -21.27 -24.24
CA GLU A 714 -56.14 -22.33 -24.97
C GLU A 714 -55.28 -23.12 -23.99
N TRP A 715 -55.63 -24.40 -23.83
CA TRP A 715 -54.91 -25.37 -23.02
C TRP A 715 -54.41 -26.47 -23.95
N THR A 716 -53.17 -26.33 -24.38
CA THR A 716 -52.61 -27.16 -25.45
C THR A 716 -51.36 -27.87 -24.97
N ASN A 717 -51.27 -29.18 -25.22
CA ASN A 717 -50.03 -29.94 -24.98
C ASN A 717 -49.56 -29.98 -23.51
N ASN A 718 -50.46 -29.81 -22.54
CA ASN A 718 -50.08 -29.84 -21.12
C ASN A 718 -50.15 -31.24 -20.52
N VAL A 719 -49.29 -31.49 -19.53
CA VAL A 719 -49.28 -32.68 -18.70
C VAL A 719 -49.83 -32.37 -17.31
N PHE A 720 -50.82 -33.13 -16.88
CA PHE A 720 -51.34 -33.13 -15.52
C PHE A 720 -51.10 -34.52 -14.93
N GLN A 721 -50.11 -34.63 -14.07
CA GLN A 721 -49.67 -35.90 -13.53
C GLN A 721 -49.80 -35.93 -12.00
N GLU A 722 -50.52 -36.92 -11.50
CA GLU A 722 -50.55 -37.29 -10.08
C GLU A 722 -50.92 -36.17 -9.09
N ASN A 723 -51.61 -35.15 -9.59
CA ASN A 723 -52.12 -34.07 -8.76
C ASN A 723 -53.29 -34.58 -7.91
N SER A 724 -53.43 -34.03 -6.71
CA SER A 724 -54.39 -34.51 -5.71
C SER A 724 -55.25 -33.38 -5.13
N ALA A 725 -56.56 -33.47 -5.35
CA ALA A 725 -57.56 -32.62 -4.71
C ALA A 725 -58.30 -33.37 -3.59
N THR A 726 -58.44 -32.73 -2.43
CA THR A 726 -59.20 -33.30 -1.29
C THR A 726 -60.69 -33.42 -1.59
N ASN A 727 -61.25 -32.51 -2.40
CA ASN A 727 -62.66 -32.49 -2.78
C ASN A 727 -62.85 -32.84 -4.26
N ASP A 728 -62.57 -31.94 -5.21
CA ASP A 728 -62.92 -32.14 -6.63
C ASP A 728 -61.83 -31.59 -7.57
N GLY A 729 -61.65 -32.23 -8.74
CA GLY A 729 -60.70 -31.79 -9.76
C GLY A 729 -59.25 -32.10 -9.39
N GLY A 730 -58.84 -33.37 -9.42
CA GLY A 730 -57.48 -33.78 -9.05
C GLY A 730 -56.41 -33.11 -9.91
N GLY A 731 -56.51 -33.24 -11.23
CA GLY A 731 -55.66 -32.52 -12.19
C GLY A 731 -56.04 -31.04 -12.27
N ALA A 732 -57.29 -30.77 -12.69
CA ALA A 732 -57.80 -29.42 -12.83
C ALA A 732 -59.27 -29.28 -12.43
N TYR A 733 -59.64 -28.08 -12.00
CA TYR A 733 -61.01 -27.66 -11.74
C TYR A 733 -61.28 -26.35 -12.49
N PHE A 734 -62.18 -26.38 -13.47
CA PHE A 734 -62.55 -25.19 -14.23
C PHE A 734 -64.00 -24.81 -13.96
N THR A 735 -64.23 -23.56 -13.56
CA THR A 735 -65.55 -22.94 -13.70
C THR A 735 -65.66 -22.34 -15.09
N THR A 736 -66.58 -22.86 -15.92
CA THR A 736 -66.54 -22.68 -17.38
C THR A 736 -66.73 -21.22 -17.81
N ASN A 737 -65.80 -20.77 -18.67
CA ASN A 737 -65.94 -19.64 -19.58
C ASN A 737 -66.79 -20.01 -20.80
N TYR A 738 -67.03 -19.04 -21.71
CA TYR A 738 -67.81 -19.27 -22.94
C TYR A 738 -67.06 -20.17 -23.96
N TYR A 739 -65.71 -20.25 -23.91
CA TYR A 739 -64.87 -21.05 -24.81
C TYR A 739 -63.61 -21.55 -24.09
N ASN A 740 -63.43 -22.86 -23.92
CA ASN A 740 -62.19 -23.48 -23.43
C ASN A 740 -61.78 -24.53 -24.46
N GLU A 741 -60.57 -24.45 -24.97
CA GLU A 741 -60.01 -25.41 -25.91
C GLU A 741 -58.97 -26.25 -25.17
N LEU A 742 -59.33 -27.50 -24.90
CA LEU A 742 -58.42 -28.49 -24.34
C LEU A 742 -58.00 -29.43 -25.46
N ILE A 743 -56.83 -29.18 -26.03
CA ILE A 743 -56.32 -29.89 -27.19
C ILE A 743 -55.02 -30.59 -26.80
N ASN A 744 -54.90 -31.87 -27.16
CA ASN A 744 -53.65 -32.61 -26.98
C ASN A 744 -53.13 -32.61 -25.52
N ASN A 745 -53.96 -32.68 -24.49
CA ASN A 745 -53.46 -32.72 -23.09
C ASN A 745 -53.39 -34.15 -22.57
N THR A 746 -52.48 -34.43 -21.63
CA THR A 746 -52.38 -35.72 -20.93
C THR A 746 -52.71 -35.55 -19.45
N PHE A 747 -53.79 -36.18 -18.99
CA PHE A 747 -54.13 -36.28 -17.59
C PHE A 747 -53.91 -37.72 -17.11
N VAL A 748 -52.92 -37.92 -16.23
CA VAL A 748 -52.52 -39.25 -15.78
C VAL A 748 -52.39 -39.33 -14.26
N GLY A 749 -52.88 -40.40 -13.65
CA GLY A 749 -52.63 -40.66 -12.21
C GLY A 749 -53.27 -39.67 -11.24
N ASN A 750 -54.08 -38.71 -11.69
CA ASN A 750 -54.65 -37.67 -10.83
C ASN A 750 -55.74 -38.20 -9.89
N LYS A 751 -55.95 -37.50 -8.76
CA LYS A 751 -56.81 -37.94 -7.67
C LYS A 751 -57.80 -36.85 -7.22
N GLY A 752 -59.08 -37.09 -7.48
CA GLY A 752 -60.20 -36.27 -7.00
C GLY A 752 -60.86 -36.90 -5.78
N GLY A 753 -61.22 -36.09 -4.78
CA GLY A 753 -61.85 -36.55 -3.55
C GLY A 753 -63.22 -37.18 -3.75
N ARG A 754 -64.09 -36.54 -4.54
CA ARG A 754 -65.47 -36.94 -4.84
C ARG A 754 -65.70 -37.05 -6.34
N TYR A 755 -65.37 -36.01 -7.10
CA TYR A 755 -65.61 -35.93 -8.55
C TYR A 755 -64.39 -35.41 -9.32
N GLY A 756 -64.26 -35.78 -10.58
CA GLY A 756 -63.21 -35.29 -11.48
C GLY A 756 -61.81 -35.59 -10.98
N GLY A 757 -61.41 -36.86 -11.03
CA GLY A 757 -60.05 -37.34 -10.80
C GLY A 757 -59.03 -36.60 -11.66
N ALA A 758 -59.27 -36.51 -12.97
CA ALA A 758 -58.47 -35.68 -13.86
C ALA A 758 -59.03 -34.26 -13.97
N LEU A 759 -60.29 -34.11 -14.39
CA LEU A 759 -60.88 -32.81 -14.67
C LEU A 759 -62.29 -32.68 -14.08
N TYR A 760 -62.56 -31.56 -13.41
CA TYR A 760 -63.88 -31.16 -12.97
C TYR A 760 -64.32 -29.90 -13.71
N LEU A 761 -65.51 -29.94 -14.33
CA LEU A 761 -66.12 -28.80 -15.02
C LEU A 761 -67.38 -28.36 -14.27
N ALA A 762 -67.41 -27.09 -13.86
CA ALA A 762 -68.57 -26.45 -13.22
C ALA A 762 -69.08 -25.30 -14.09
N SER A 763 -70.36 -25.20 -14.41
CA SER A 763 -70.84 -24.02 -15.16
C SER A 763 -71.60 -23.04 -14.30
N SER A 764 -71.18 -21.77 -14.30
CA SER A 764 -71.86 -20.68 -13.60
C SER A 764 -72.68 -19.78 -14.54
N HIS A 765 -72.41 -19.77 -15.86
CA HIS A 765 -72.99 -18.81 -16.81
C HIS A 765 -73.21 -19.38 -18.23
N GLY A 766 -74.46 -19.70 -18.60
CA GLY A 766 -74.88 -19.87 -20.02
C GLY A 766 -74.29 -21.06 -20.80
N THR A 767 -74.63 -21.15 -22.10
CA THR A 767 -74.12 -22.18 -23.04
C THR A 767 -72.68 -21.86 -23.44
N SER A 768 -71.73 -22.73 -23.10
CA SER A 768 -70.35 -22.69 -23.60
C SER A 768 -70.18 -23.55 -24.84
N SER A 769 -69.27 -23.16 -25.73
CA SER A 769 -68.75 -24.00 -26.80
C SER A 769 -67.24 -24.09 -26.65
N GLY A 770 -66.77 -25.17 -26.03
CA GLY A 770 -65.35 -25.51 -25.95
C GLY A 770 -65.03 -26.80 -26.70
N GLU A 771 -63.77 -26.98 -27.08
CA GLU A 771 -63.23 -28.19 -27.68
C GLU A 771 -62.54 -29.06 -26.62
N PHE A 772 -62.72 -30.37 -26.71
CA PHE A 772 -62.00 -31.35 -25.89
C PHE A 772 -61.55 -32.45 -26.84
N THR A 773 -60.39 -32.24 -27.45
CA THR A 773 -59.91 -33.00 -28.59
C THR A 773 -58.52 -33.57 -28.32
N ASN A 774 -58.26 -34.81 -28.76
CA ASN A 774 -56.95 -35.44 -28.66
C ASN A 774 -56.37 -35.55 -27.24
N ASN A 775 -57.19 -35.55 -26.19
CA ASN A 775 -56.67 -35.66 -24.83
C ASN A 775 -56.53 -37.13 -24.40
N ILE A 776 -55.54 -37.44 -23.58
CA ILE A 776 -55.46 -38.70 -22.83
C ILE A 776 -55.97 -38.45 -21.41
N VAL A 777 -56.91 -39.25 -20.95
CA VAL A 777 -57.37 -39.27 -19.55
C VAL A 777 -57.25 -40.69 -19.00
N ALA A 778 -56.19 -40.93 -18.24
CA ALA A 778 -55.80 -42.28 -17.82
C ALA A 778 -55.47 -42.41 -16.33
N TYR A 779 -55.67 -43.62 -15.80
CA TYR A 779 -55.19 -44.07 -14.49
C TYR A 779 -55.58 -43.19 -13.29
N THR A 780 -56.73 -42.52 -13.32
CA THR A 780 -57.18 -41.74 -12.15
C THR A 780 -57.23 -42.61 -10.89
N GLN A 781 -56.60 -42.14 -9.81
CA GLN A 781 -56.51 -42.89 -8.54
C GLN A 781 -57.86 -42.96 -7.80
N LYS A 782 -58.72 -41.96 -8.02
CA LYS A 782 -60.03 -41.83 -7.38
C LYS A 782 -60.90 -40.87 -8.17
N ALA A 783 -62.22 -41.05 -8.07
CA ALA A 783 -63.25 -40.32 -8.79
C ALA A 783 -63.25 -40.63 -10.31
N ASP A 784 -64.10 -39.93 -11.05
CA ASP A 784 -64.29 -40.09 -12.49
C ASP A 784 -63.16 -39.41 -13.27
N GLY A 785 -62.79 -39.84 -14.47
CA GLY A 785 -61.83 -39.13 -15.32
C GLY A 785 -62.25 -37.66 -15.51
N LEU A 786 -63.39 -37.48 -16.18
CA LEU A 786 -64.06 -36.20 -16.36
C LEU A 786 -65.41 -36.17 -15.63
N TYR A 787 -65.68 -35.10 -14.89
CA TYR A 787 -66.99 -34.84 -14.29
C TYR A 787 -67.53 -33.47 -14.69
N GLY A 788 -68.81 -33.42 -15.10
CA GLY A 788 -69.54 -32.17 -15.34
C GLY A 788 -70.74 -32.02 -14.39
N ASP A 789 -70.82 -30.90 -13.68
CA ASP A 789 -71.97 -30.54 -12.84
C ASP A 789 -73.32 -30.38 -13.60
N SER A 790 -74.42 -30.14 -12.85
CA SER A 790 -75.80 -30.13 -13.36
C SER A 790 -76.11 -29.10 -14.45
N SER A 791 -75.20 -28.18 -14.74
CA SER A 791 -75.36 -27.09 -15.71
C SER A 791 -74.30 -27.11 -16.82
N SER A 792 -73.21 -27.88 -16.67
CA SER A 792 -72.09 -27.97 -17.62
C SER A 792 -72.30 -28.98 -18.76
N ALA A 793 -73.41 -29.72 -18.79
CA ALA A 793 -73.81 -30.51 -19.98
C ALA A 793 -73.93 -29.68 -21.26
N THR A 794 -74.17 -28.37 -21.11
CA THR A 794 -74.21 -27.43 -22.23
C THR A 794 -72.86 -26.80 -22.58
N ALA A 795 -71.81 -27.04 -21.80
CA ALA A 795 -70.52 -26.34 -21.90
C ALA A 795 -69.56 -26.91 -22.95
N LEU A 796 -69.67 -28.21 -23.24
CA LEU A 796 -68.92 -28.89 -24.31
C LEU A 796 -69.88 -29.33 -25.42
N THR A 797 -70.92 -28.53 -25.72
CA THR A 797 -71.92 -28.86 -26.76
C THR A 797 -71.38 -28.62 -28.17
N GLY A 798 -70.34 -29.37 -28.52
CA GLY A 798 -69.71 -29.40 -29.83
C GLY A 798 -69.05 -30.74 -30.06
N ASP A 799 -67.85 -30.96 -29.52
CA ASP A 799 -66.93 -31.95 -30.07
C ASP A 799 -65.96 -32.56 -29.02
N MET A 800 -66.43 -33.44 -28.13
CA MET A 800 -65.52 -34.37 -27.43
C MET A 800 -65.09 -35.48 -28.40
N GLN A 801 -63.96 -35.29 -29.10
CA GLN A 801 -63.52 -36.16 -30.19
C GLN A 801 -62.06 -36.59 -30.05
N TYR A 802 -61.74 -37.76 -30.59
CA TYR A 802 -60.38 -38.28 -30.65
C TYR A 802 -59.66 -38.35 -29.29
N ASN A 803 -60.37 -38.51 -28.18
CA ASN A 803 -59.77 -38.65 -26.85
C ASN A 803 -59.56 -40.12 -26.50
N ASP A 804 -58.55 -40.40 -25.68
CA ASP A 804 -58.39 -41.70 -25.03
C ASP A 804 -58.86 -41.66 -23.57
N TRP A 805 -59.65 -42.66 -23.22
CA TRP A 805 -60.19 -42.84 -21.87
C TRP A 805 -59.75 -44.21 -21.34
N TYR A 806 -58.82 -44.26 -20.40
CA TYR A 806 -58.23 -45.54 -19.99
C TYR A 806 -58.09 -45.74 -18.48
N SER A 807 -58.65 -46.85 -17.98
CA SER A 807 -58.45 -47.32 -16.60
C SER A 807 -58.76 -46.29 -15.50
N ASN A 808 -59.85 -45.53 -15.66
CA ASN A 808 -60.32 -44.58 -14.65
C ASN A 808 -61.14 -45.27 -13.53
N THR A 809 -60.98 -44.81 -12.28
CA THR A 809 -61.48 -45.57 -11.10
C THR A 809 -63.01 -45.63 -10.98
N SER A 810 -63.73 -44.51 -11.16
CA SER A 810 -65.21 -44.48 -11.01
C SER A 810 -65.94 -44.62 -12.35
N ALA A 811 -65.61 -43.74 -13.30
CA ALA A 811 -66.09 -43.72 -14.66
C ALA A 811 -65.13 -42.88 -15.51
N ASP A 812 -65.08 -43.09 -16.82
CA ASP A 812 -64.28 -42.23 -17.71
C ASP A 812 -64.86 -40.81 -17.79
N VAL A 813 -66.18 -40.73 -17.96
CA VAL A 813 -66.93 -39.47 -18.02
C VAL A 813 -68.24 -39.62 -17.24
N SER A 814 -68.61 -38.62 -16.44
CA SER A 814 -69.76 -38.68 -15.53
C SER A 814 -70.42 -37.31 -15.31
N GLY A 815 -71.50 -37.29 -14.52
CA GLY A 815 -72.27 -36.08 -14.25
C GLY A 815 -73.34 -35.83 -15.31
N SER A 816 -73.36 -34.64 -15.89
CA SER A 816 -74.43 -34.24 -16.83
C SER A 816 -74.13 -34.54 -18.31
N PHE A 817 -72.98 -35.13 -18.62
CA PHE A 817 -72.62 -35.54 -19.98
C PHE A 817 -73.50 -36.70 -20.49
N THR A 818 -73.83 -36.68 -21.79
CA THR A 818 -74.67 -37.70 -22.43
C THR A 818 -73.84 -38.83 -23.04
N SER A 819 -74.40 -40.04 -23.15
CA SER A 819 -73.71 -41.18 -23.77
C SER A 819 -73.29 -40.94 -25.24
N SER A 820 -74.00 -40.06 -25.96
CA SER A 820 -73.64 -39.64 -27.33
C SER A 820 -72.41 -38.72 -27.39
N MET A 821 -72.10 -38.01 -26.30
CA MET A 821 -70.90 -37.17 -26.22
C MET A 821 -69.67 -38.03 -25.90
N ILE A 822 -69.84 -39.07 -25.08
CA ILE A 822 -68.77 -40.03 -24.72
C ILE A 822 -68.38 -40.90 -25.93
N SER A 823 -69.36 -41.30 -26.74
CA SER A 823 -69.16 -42.03 -28.00
C SER A 823 -68.90 -41.12 -29.22
N GLY A 824 -68.34 -39.93 -28.95
CA GLY A 824 -67.90 -38.98 -29.97
C GLY A 824 -66.97 -39.61 -31.01
N ARG A 825 -66.84 -38.95 -32.17
CA ARG A 825 -66.01 -39.44 -33.27
C ARG A 825 -64.57 -39.63 -32.80
N GLY A 826 -63.99 -40.78 -33.10
CA GLY A 826 -62.56 -41.03 -32.88
C GLY A 826 -62.15 -41.31 -31.43
N ASN A 827 -63.05 -41.19 -30.44
CA ASN A 827 -62.72 -41.54 -29.05
C ASN A 827 -62.37 -43.04 -28.94
N VAL A 828 -61.34 -43.33 -28.17
CA VAL A 828 -60.83 -44.68 -27.93
C VAL A 828 -60.74 -44.97 -26.43
N THR A 829 -60.53 -46.25 -26.13
CA THR A 829 -60.36 -46.77 -24.76
C THR A 829 -59.30 -47.84 -24.83
N VAL A 830 -58.06 -47.42 -25.04
CA VAL A 830 -56.90 -48.29 -25.24
C VAL A 830 -55.82 -47.91 -24.24
N ASP A 831 -54.94 -48.84 -23.92
CA ASP A 831 -53.80 -48.49 -23.06
C ASP A 831 -52.93 -47.45 -23.78
N PRO A 832 -52.66 -46.27 -23.17
CA PRO A 832 -51.79 -45.26 -23.77
C PRO A 832 -50.40 -45.81 -24.09
N LYS A 833 -49.94 -46.80 -23.32
CA LYS A 833 -48.60 -47.40 -23.44
C LYS A 833 -47.51 -46.33 -23.46
N PHE A 834 -47.54 -45.47 -22.43
CA PHE A 834 -46.45 -44.56 -22.13
C PHE A 834 -45.12 -45.32 -22.09
N SER A 835 -44.06 -44.69 -22.58
CA SER A 835 -42.71 -45.25 -22.62
C SER A 835 -42.23 -45.65 -21.22
N LYS A 836 -42.54 -44.83 -20.22
CA LYS A 836 -42.29 -45.13 -18.81
C LYS A 836 -43.31 -44.41 -17.93
N TYR A 837 -44.03 -45.16 -17.09
CA TYR A 837 -45.00 -44.58 -16.16
C TYR A 837 -45.09 -45.39 -14.86
N SER A 838 -44.89 -44.70 -13.75
CA SER A 838 -45.00 -45.11 -12.36
C SER A 838 -46.28 -44.53 -11.75
N LEU A 839 -46.70 -45.05 -10.60
CA LEU A 839 -47.71 -44.37 -9.76
C LEU A 839 -47.15 -44.28 -8.35
N ASP A 840 -46.12 -43.45 -8.19
CA ASP A 840 -45.32 -43.34 -6.96
C ASP A 840 -45.20 -41.91 -6.42
N GLY A 841 -45.78 -40.91 -7.10
CA GLY A 841 -45.73 -39.51 -6.72
C GLY A 841 -44.49 -38.78 -7.20
N ASP A 842 -43.61 -39.42 -7.98
CA ASP A 842 -42.37 -38.86 -8.50
C ASP A 842 -42.41 -38.78 -10.03
N CYS A 843 -42.91 -37.66 -10.55
CA CYS A 843 -43.03 -37.49 -11.99
C CYS A 843 -41.70 -37.32 -12.71
N SER A 844 -40.59 -37.02 -12.00
CA SER A 844 -39.28 -36.85 -12.62
C SER A 844 -38.76 -38.14 -13.23
N ASN A 845 -39.30 -39.28 -12.80
CA ASN A 845 -38.91 -40.60 -13.29
C ASN A 845 -39.83 -41.14 -14.39
N ASP A 846 -40.84 -40.37 -14.80
CA ASP A 846 -41.86 -40.77 -15.76
C ASP A 846 -41.67 -40.11 -17.13
N VAL A 847 -41.90 -40.90 -18.19
CA VAL A 847 -41.80 -40.47 -19.59
C VAL A 847 -43.14 -40.77 -20.27
N LEU A 848 -43.99 -39.75 -20.32
CA LEU A 848 -45.36 -39.84 -20.82
C LEU A 848 -45.48 -39.76 -22.35
N ALA A 849 -44.36 -39.77 -23.07
CA ALA A 849 -44.36 -40.01 -24.50
C ALA A 849 -44.96 -41.40 -24.82
N LEU A 850 -45.64 -41.52 -25.95
CA LEU A 850 -46.24 -42.77 -26.39
C LEU A 850 -45.14 -43.71 -26.88
N SER A 851 -45.10 -44.96 -26.38
CA SER A 851 -44.20 -45.95 -26.96
C SER A 851 -44.59 -46.27 -28.40
N SER A 852 -43.63 -46.70 -29.22
CA SER A 852 -43.86 -47.13 -30.62
C SER A 852 -44.91 -48.24 -30.82
N SER A 853 -45.35 -48.89 -29.74
CA SER A 853 -46.41 -49.89 -29.76
C SER A 853 -47.81 -49.35 -29.41
N SER A 854 -47.89 -48.07 -29.08
CA SER A 854 -49.14 -47.38 -28.78
C SER A 854 -49.99 -47.26 -30.04
N THR A 855 -51.29 -47.44 -29.88
CA THR A 855 -52.26 -47.19 -30.96
C THR A 855 -52.78 -45.77 -30.96
N LEU A 856 -52.27 -44.93 -30.05
CA LEU A 856 -52.60 -43.50 -29.97
C LEU A 856 -51.73 -42.64 -30.90
N ILE A 857 -50.64 -43.21 -31.41
CA ILE A 857 -49.83 -42.60 -32.47
C ILE A 857 -50.68 -42.52 -33.75
N ASP A 858 -50.65 -41.37 -34.43
CA ASP A 858 -51.40 -41.05 -35.66
C ASP A 858 -52.94 -41.14 -35.51
N ALA A 859 -53.45 -41.08 -34.28
CA ALA A 859 -54.83 -41.44 -33.96
C ALA A 859 -55.78 -40.25 -33.73
N GLY A 860 -55.25 -39.03 -33.55
CA GLY A 860 -55.95 -37.80 -33.17
C GLY A 860 -56.77 -37.15 -34.28
N ASP A 861 -57.22 -35.90 -34.16
CA ASP A 861 -58.02 -35.28 -35.21
C ASP A 861 -57.22 -35.20 -36.53
N THR A 862 -57.87 -35.60 -37.62
CA THR A 862 -57.33 -35.49 -38.98
C THR A 862 -57.03 -34.07 -39.45
N SER A 863 -57.67 -33.04 -38.86
CA SER A 863 -57.36 -31.63 -39.16
C SER A 863 -56.13 -31.12 -38.43
N LEU A 864 -55.73 -31.77 -37.34
CA LEU A 864 -54.52 -31.49 -36.60
C LEU A 864 -53.39 -32.38 -37.12
N LYS A 865 -52.18 -31.84 -37.13
CA LYS A 865 -51.00 -32.46 -37.71
C LYS A 865 -49.86 -32.36 -36.74
N ASP A 866 -49.10 -33.44 -36.57
CA ASP A 866 -47.82 -33.36 -35.87
C ASP A 866 -46.82 -32.56 -36.72
N SER A 867 -45.69 -32.20 -36.11
CA SER A 867 -44.58 -31.49 -36.74
C SER A 867 -44.08 -32.16 -38.04
N ASP A 868 -44.11 -33.50 -38.10
CA ASP A 868 -43.74 -34.30 -39.27
C ASP A 868 -44.83 -34.34 -40.39
N GLY A 869 -45.96 -33.67 -40.17
CA GLY A 869 -47.10 -33.62 -41.09
C GLY A 869 -47.98 -34.87 -41.08
N SER A 870 -47.67 -35.85 -40.24
CA SER A 870 -48.53 -36.99 -39.94
C SER A 870 -49.78 -36.53 -39.16
N ARG A 871 -50.72 -37.43 -38.91
CA ARG A 871 -51.97 -37.05 -38.24
C ARG A 871 -51.67 -36.90 -36.76
N SER A 872 -52.13 -35.84 -36.12
CA SER A 872 -51.85 -35.59 -34.70
C SER A 872 -51.95 -36.84 -33.82
N ASP A 873 -50.95 -37.07 -32.98
CA ASP A 873 -51.04 -38.02 -31.87
C ASP A 873 -52.12 -37.57 -30.87
N ILE A 874 -52.65 -38.52 -30.08
CA ILE A 874 -53.54 -38.22 -28.95
C ILE A 874 -52.65 -38.07 -27.70
N GLY A 875 -52.70 -36.92 -27.03
CA GLY A 875 -51.98 -36.60 -25.79
C GLY A 875 -51.05 -35.39 -25.91
N ALA A 876 -50.35 -35.08 -24.81
CA ALA A 876 -49.42 -33.94 -24.62
C ALA A 876 -48.33 -33.77 -25.70
N TYR A 877 -48.07 -34.80 -26.48
CA TYR A 877 -47.04 -34.83 -27.52
C TYR A 877 -47.63 -34.92 -28.94
N GLY A 878 -48.94 -34.64 -29.10
CA GLY A 878 -49.59 -34.55 -30.40
C GLY A 878 -49.81 -33.12 -30.87
N GLY A 879 -49.90 -32.89 -32.17
CA GLY A 879 -50.12 -31.58 -32.81
C GLY A 879 -48.83 -30.89 -33.26
N ALA A 880 -48.99 -29.80 -34.02
CA ALA A 880 -47.87 -29.10 -34.64
C ALA A 880 -47.03 -28.31 -33.62
N GLU A 881 -47.62 -28.09 -32.45
CA GLU A 881 -47.04 -27.40 -31.29
C GLU A 881 -46.62 -28.40 -30.20
N ALA A 882 -46.69 -29.71 -30.48
CA ALA A 882 -46.12 -30.72 -29.62
C ALA A 882 -44.62 -30.54 -29.50
N ALA A 883 -44.12 -30.77 -28.29
CA ALA A 883 -42.74 -31.20 -28.13
C ALA A 883 -42.54 -32.41 -29.07
N ILE A 884 -41.65 -32.28 -30.06
CA ILE A 884 -41.20 -33.38 -30.92
C ILE A 884 -40.67 -34.49 -29.98
N LEU A 885 -40.57 -35.75 -30.41
CA LEU A 885 -40.07 -36.78 -29.49
C LEU A 885 -38.59 -36.52 -29.20
N ASP A 886 -38.25 -36.48 -27.92
CA ASP A 886 -36.93 -36.64 -27.35
C ASP A 886 -36.58 -38.13 -27.32
N ALA A 887 -35.82 -38.61 -28.30
CA ALA A 887 -35.61 -40.04 -28.51
C ALA A 887 -34.55 -40.65 -27.58
N ASP A 888 -33.70 -39.86 -26.94
CA ASP A 888 -32.66 -40.30 -26.00
C ASP A 888 -32.95 -39.94 -24.52
N GLY A 889 -33.93 -39.07 -24.27
CA GLY A 889 -34.47 -38.74 -22.97
C GLY A 889 -33.84 -37.52 -22.28
N ASP A 890 -33.26 -36.57 -23.02
CA ASP A 890 -32.61 -35.36 -22.49
C ASP A 890 -33.52 -34.13 -22.28
N GLY A 891 -34.75 -34.18 -22.76
CA GLY A 891 -35.74 -33.12 -22.68
C GLY A 891 -35.94 -32.33 -23.97
N TYR A 892 -35.17 -32.58 -25.02
CA TYR A 892 -35.22 -31.88 -26.30
C TYR A 892 -35.47 -32.83 -27.46
N ILE A 893 -35.92 -32.26 -28.57
CA ILE A 893 -36.80 -32.98 -29.46
C ILE A 893 -36.22 -33.02 -30.88
N ALA A 894 -36.41 -34.07 -31.68
CA ALA A 894 -35.76 -34.28 -33.00
C ALA A 894 -35.73 -33.15 -34.07
N GLY A 895 -36.42 -32.03 -33.85
CA GLY A 895 -36.36 -30.82 -34.70
C GLY A 895 -35.67 -29.61 -34.05
N GLU A 896 -35.36 -29.71 -32.76
CA GLU A 896 -34.55 -28.76 -31.98
C GLU A 896 -33.22 -29.43 -31.63
N ASP A 897 -33.24 -30.71 -31.25
CA ASP A 897 -32.10 -31.59 -31.10
C ASP A 897 -31.58 -32.06 -32.47
N CYS A 898 -30.29 -31.81 -32.69
CA CYS A 898 -29.51 -32.07 -33.88
C CYS A 898 -28.90 -33.48 -33.91
N ASP A 899 -28.83 -34.18 -32.78
CA ASP A 899 -28.57 -35.62 -32.68
C ASP A 899 -29.47 -36.27 -31.61
N ASP A 900 -30.73 -36.48 -32.02
CA ASP A 900 -31.84 -37.19 -31.33
C ASP A 900 -31.56 -38.69 -31.07
N SER A 901 -30.32 -39.03 -30.76
CA SER A 901 -29.86 -40.34 -30.32
C SER A 901 -28.80 -40.27 -29.23
N ASP A 902 -28.37 -39.07 -28.85
CA ASP A 902 -27.36 -38.77 -27.86
C ASP A 902 -27.86 -37.68 -26.89
N VAL A 903 -28.26 -38.13 -25.68
CA VAL A 903 -28.77 -37.34 -24.54
C VAL A 903 -27.88 -36.17 -24.09
N SER A 904 -26.69 -36.02 -24.69
CA SER A 904 -25.74 -34.94 -24.42
C SER A 904 -25.70 -33.87 -25.52
N VAL A 905 -26.49 -34.03 -26.59
CA VAL A 905 -26.61 -33.11 -27.72
C VAL A 905 -28.07 -32.69 -27.79
N ASN A 906 -28.36 -31.45 -27.40
CA ASN A 906 -29.68 -30.84 -27.45
C ASN A 906 -29.65 -29.30 -27.19
N PRO A 907 -30.67 -28.52 -27.57
CA PRO A 907 -30.74 -27.06 -27.41
C PRO A 907 -30.51 -26.40 -26.05
N GLY A 908 -30.45 -27.14 -24.95
CA GLY A 908 -29.95 -26.59 -23.69
C GLY A 908 -28.91 -27.48 -23.03
N ALA A 909 -28.31 -28.37 -23.80
CA ALA A 909 -27.00 -28.89 -23.53
C ALA A 909 -26.06 -27.69 -23.48
N THR A 910 -25.23 -27.69 -22.45
CA THR A 910 -24.10 -26.78 -22.43
C THR A 910 -23.12 -27.28 -23.46
N GLU A 911 -22.71 -26.38 -24.35
CA GLU A 911 -21.66 -26.64 -25.33
C GLU A 911 -20.42 -27.20 -24.61
N ILE A 912 -19.95 -28.35 -25.07
CA ILE A 912 -18.66 -28.90 -24.70
C ILE A 912 -17.67 -28.29 -25.66
N SER A 913 -17.22 -27.09 -25.28
CA SER A 913 -16.45 -26.22 -26.14
C SER A 913 -15.35 -26.96 -26.92
N GLY A 914 -15.31 -26.77 -28.23
CA GLY A 914 -14.23 -27.23 -29.10
C GLY A 914 -14.06 -28.74 -29.15
N ASP A 915 -15.11 -29.53 -28.93
CA ASP A 915 -15.12 -30.97 -29.21
C ASP A 915 -15.61 -31.31 -30.63
N GLY A 916 -16.08 -30.29 -31.38
CA GLY A 916 -16.49 -30.37 -32.78
C GLY A 916 -17.86 -31.00 -32.96
N VAL A 917 -18.71 -30.89 -31.94
CA VAL A 917 -20.08 -31.37 -31.91
C VAL A 917 -20.92 -30.21 -31.42
N ASP A 918 -21.74 -29.62 -32.30
CA ASP A 918 -22.75 -28.63 -31.90
C ASP A 918 -23.73 -29.29 -30.90
N GLN A 919 -23.52 -29.12 -29.58
CA GLN A 919 -24.37 -29.74 -28.58
C GLN A 919 -25.68 -28.99 -28.43
N ASN A 920 -25.71 -27.67 -28.59
CA ASN A 920 -26.90 -26.85 -28.39
C ASN A 920 -27.71 -26.63 -29.69
N CYS A 921 -27.27 -27.22 -30.79
CA CYS A 921 -27.97 -27.29 -32.05
C CYS A 921 -28.31 -25.92 -32.67
N ASP A 922 -27.55 -24.87 -32.35
CA ASP A 922 -27.74 -23.54 -32.91
C ASP A 922 -27.00 -23.35 -34.26
N GLY A 923 -26.29 -24.39 -34.70
CA GLY A 923 -25.51 -24.42 -35.93
C GLY A 923 -24.13 -23.77 -35.80
N ALA A 924 -23.76 -23.37 -34.60
CA ALA A 924 -22.44 -22.91 -34.21
C ALA A 924 -21.92 -23.81 -33.10
N GLU A 925 -20.60 -23.97 -33.06
CA GLU A 925 -19.93 -24.52 -31.91
C GLU A 925 -19.41 -23.37 -31.04
N THR A 926 -19.39 -23.58 -29.73
CA THR A 926 -18.65 -22.72 -28.82
C THR A 926 -17.17 -23.14 -28.86
N CYS A 927 -16.45 -22.68 -29.86
CA CYS A 927 -15.03 -22.96 -29.98
C CYS A 927 -14.25 -22.24 -28.88
N TYR A 928 -13.05 -22.72 -28.58
CA TYR A 928 -12.16 -21.93 -27.76
C TYR A 928 -11.63 -20.74 -28.56
N VAL A 929 -11.34 -19.63 -27.88
CA VAL A 929 -10.71 -18.50 -28.54
C VAL A 929 -9.25 -18.85 -28.85
N ASP A 930 -8.83 -18.50 -30.07
CA ASP A 930 -7.44 -18.36 -30.53
C ASP A 930 -7.43 -17.13 -31.46
N ALA A 931 -7.55 -15.95 -30.84
CA ALA A 931 -7.96 -14.73 -31.55
C ALA A 931 -6.91 -14.22 -32.54
N ASP A 932 -5.64 -14.58 -32.35
CA ASP A 932 -4.53 -14.30 -33.26
C ASP A 932 -4.14 -15.49 -34.17
N ALA A 933 -4.73 -16.66 -33.94
CA ALA A 933 -4.57 -17.89 -34.73
C ALA A 933 -3.18 -18.52 -34.66
N ASP A 934 -2.54 -18.49 -33.48
CA ASP A 934 -1.21 -19.07 -33.23
C ASP A 934 -1.24 -20.54 -32.75
N GLY A 935 -2.44 -21.04 -32.44
CA GLY A 935 -2.71 -22.42 -32.00
C GLY A 935 -2.66 -22.64 -30.50
N TYR A 936 -2.64 -21.57 -29.68
CA TYR A 936 -2.76 -21.62 -28.23
C TYR A 936 -4.05 -20.92 -27.78
N ARG A 937 -4.53 -21.31 -26.61
CA ARG A 937 -5.77 -20.79 -26.03
C ARG A 937 -5.45 -20.01 -24.77
N PRO A 938 -6.13 -18.88 -24.49
CA PRO A 938 -5.85 -18.06 -23.31
C PRO A 938 -6.05 -18.83 -22.01
N ASP A 939 -7.10 -19.66 -22.00
CA ASP A 939 -7.39 -20.54 -20.88
C ASP A 939 -8.23 -21.73 -21.32
N ALA A 940 -8.63 -22.57 -20.37
CA ALA A 940 -9.41 -23.78 -20.63
C ALA A 940 -10.93 -23.53 -20.76
N THR A 941 -11.37 -22.27 -20.72
CA THR A 941 -12.76 -21.82 -20.56
C THR A 941 -13.18 -20.68 -21.50
N SER A 942 -12.23 -19.94 -22.07
CA SER A 942 -12.47 -18.79 -22.94
C SER A 942 -12.90 -19.25 -24.31
N THR A 943 -14.07 -18.80 -24.72
CA THR A 943 -14.75 -19.32 -25.90
C THR A 943 -15.22 -18.23 -26.83
N VAL A 944 -15.19 -18.49 -28.13
CA VAL A 944 -15.78 -17.67 -29.18
C VAL A 944 -16.92 -18.46 -29.84
N ALA A 945 -17.99 -17.76 -30.18
CA ALA A 945 -19.03 -18.35 -31.00
C ALA A 945 -18.51 -18.53 -32.42
N SER A 946 -18.41 -19.77 -32.89
CA SER A 946 -18.09 -20.07 -34.28
C SER A 946 -19.28 -19.75 -35.18
N THR A 947 -19.05 -19.70 -36.48
CA THR A 947 -20.14 -19.62 -37.46
C THR A 947 -20.52 -20.98 -38.05
N ASP A 948 -19.76 -22.02 -37.72
CA ASP A 948 -20.07 -23.42 -37.99
C ASP A 948 -19.54 -24.34 -36.87
N ALA A 949 -19.32 -25.62 -37.16
CA ALA A 949 -19.12 -26.66 -36.15
C ALA A 949 -17.70 -27.24 -36.10
N ASP A 950 -16.74 -26.73 -36.89
CA ASP A 950 -15.42 -27.37 -37.02
C ASP A 950 -14.22 -26.66 -36.37
N CYS A 951 -14.44 -25.53 -35.69
CA CYS A 951 -13.43 -24.78 -34.90
C CYS A 951 -12.08 -24.60 -35.61
N ASP A 952 -12.11 -24.42 -36.94
CA ASP A 952 -10.91 -24.27 -37.77
C ASP A 952 -10.78 -22.88 -38.43
N ASP A 953 -11.75 -22.01 -38.17
CA ASP A 953 -11.76 -20.62 -38.62
C ASP A 953 -10.76 -19.77 -37.80
N ALA A 954 -10.30 -18.67 -38.41
CA ALA A 954 -9.36 -17.76 -37.74
C ALA A 954 -10.04 -17.08 -36.54
N GLY A 955 -9.48 -17.25 -35.34
CA GLY A 955 -10.12 -16.85 -34.09
C GLY A 955 -10.56 -18.02 -33.22
N GLU A 956 -10.54 -19.25 -33.75
CA GLU A 956 -11.16 -20.44 -33.17
C GLU A 956 -10.14 -21.55 -32.92
N ALA A 957 -10.30 -22.29 -31.81
CA ALA A 957 -9.45 -23.40 -31.43
C ALA A 957 -10.23 -24.58 -30.82
N LEU A 958 -9.57 -25.75 -30.84
CA LEU A 958 -10.11 -27.00 -30.33
C LEU A 958 -9.79 -27.20 -28.83
N SER A 959 -10.58 -28.04 -28.19
CA SER A 959 -10.35 -28.52 -26.82
C SER A 959 -9.00 -29.20 -26.61
N THR A 960 -8.34 -29.63 -27.68
CA THR A 960 -7.03 -30.28 -27.65
C THR A 960 -5.85 -29.32 -27.73
N ASP A 961 -6.08 -28.06 -28.07
CA ASP A 961 -5.01 -27.08 -28.24
C ASP A 961 -4.49 -26.61 -26.87
N PRO A 962 -3.22 -26.23 -26.70
CA PRO A 962 -2.66 -25.99 -25.36
C PRO A 962 -3.25 -24.71 -24.72
N THR A 963 -3.59 -24.78 -23.42
CA THR A 963 -4.35 -23.74 -22.68
C THR A 963 -3.47 -22.82 -21.84
N THR A 964 -2.62 -22.01 -22.44
CA THR A 964 -1.75 -21.15 -21.62
C THR A 964 -1.30 -19.91 -22.37
N ASP A 965 -2.08 -19.46 -23.36
CA ASP A 965 -1.85 -18.16 -23.96
C ASP A 965 -2.18 -17.06 -22.93
N CYS A 966 -1.37 -16.02 -22.88
CA CYS A 966 -1.49 -14.93 -21.93
C CYS A 966 -1.80 -13.60 -22.62
N ASP A 967 -1.72 -13.54 -23.95
CA ASP A 967 -2.21 -12.44 -24.78
C ASP A 967 -2.69 -13.00 -26.12
N ASP A 968 -3.90 -13.56 -26.08
CA ASP A 968 -4.65 -14.15 -27.21
C ASP A 968 -5.03 -13.13 -28.31
N SER A 969 -4.37 -11.98 -28.37
CA SER A 969 -4.51 -10.97 -29.42
C SER A 969 -3.22 -10.71 -30.20
N ASP A 970 -2.13 -11.38 -29.85
CA ASP A 970 -0.79 -11.23 -30.44
C ASP A 970 -0.09 -12.59 -30.63
N ASP A 971 -0.02 -13.06 -31.89
CA ASP A 971 0.54 -14.36 -32.30
C ASP A 971 2.02 -14.61 -31.90
N ALA A 972 2.66 -13.60 -31.33
CA ALA A 972 4.00 -13.66 -30.77
C ALA A 972 4.04 -14.03 -29.28
N ILE A 973 2.91 -14.07 -28.58
CA ILE A 973 2.78 -14.31 -27.13
C ILE A 973 2.02 -15.62 -26.94
N ASN A 974 2.73 -16.70 -26.64
CA ASN A 974 2.15 -18.00 -26.34
C ASN A 974 3.18 -18.92 -25.67
N PRO A 975 2.77 -20.05 -25.06
CA PRO A 975 3.68 -21.01 -24.43
C PRO A 975 4.79 -21.61 -25.30
N GLY A 976 4.66 -21.50 -26.62
CA GLY A 976 5.69 -21.89 -27.60
C GLY A 976 6.63 -20.75 -27.99
N ALA A 977 6.30 -19.52 -27.62
CA ALA A 977 7.06 -18.32 -27.92
C ALA A 977 8.40 -18.31 -27.17
N THR A 978 9.32 -17.56 -27.73
CA THR A 978 10.63 -17.34 -27.11
C THR A 978 10.62 -15.97 -26.47
N GLU A 979 10.89 -15.93 -25.17
CA GLU A 979 11.06 -14.72 -24.38
C GLU A 979 11.94 -13.67 -25.07
N ILE A 980 11.39 -12.47 -25.24
CA ILE A 980 12.08 -11.27 -25.64
C ILE A 980 12.55 -10.59 -24.36
N THR A 981 13.72 -11.03 -23.90
CA THR A 981 14.34 -10.59 -22.65
C THR A 981 14.13 -9.11 -22.34
N GLY A 982 13.46 -8.85 -21.22
CA GLY A 982 13.38 -7.56 -20.54
C GLY A 982 12.49 -6.54 -21.22
N ASP A 983 11.54 -6.97 -22.05
CA ASP A 983 10.47 -6.09 -22.53
C ASP A 983 9.23 -6.07 -21.63
N ALA A 984 9.26 -6.84 -20.53
CA ALA A 984 8.22 -6.92 -19.50
C ALA A 984 6.88 -7.40 -20.07
N VAL A 985 6.97 -8.33 -21.00
CA VAL A 985 5.85 -9.00 -21.64
C VAL A 985 6.19 -10.48 -21.55
N ASP A 986 5.41 -11.24 -20.78
CA ASP A 986 5.62 -12.68 -20.66
C ASP A 986 5.21 -13.36 -21.98
N GLN A 987 6.13 -13.49 -22.94
CA GLN A 987 5.77 -14.09 -24.23
C GLN A 987 5.47 -15.56 -24.08
N ASN A 988 6.17 -16.27 -23.18
CA ASN A 988 6.04 -17.72 -23.05
C ASN A 988 5.01 -18.16 -22.01
N CYS A 989 4.29 -17.21 -21.42
CA CYS A 989 3.18 -17.40 -20.51
C CYS A 989 3.50 -18.32 -19.31
N ASP A 990 4.74 -18.29 -18.82
CA ASP A 990 5.16 -19.07 -17.66
C ASP A 990 5.13 -18.26 -16.35
N ASN A 991 4.44 -17.10 -16.41
CA ASN A 991 4.32 -16.06 -15.40
C ASN A 991 5.68 -15.56 -14.94
N LYS A 992 6.67 -15.59 -15.84
CA LYS A 992 8.01 -15.09 -15.59
C LYS A 992 8.51 -14.40 -16.82
N GLU A 993 9.09 -13.25 -16.62
CA GLU A 993 9.88 -12.60 -17.65
C GLU A 993 11.35 -13.04 -17.52
N THR A 994 12.04 -13.10 -18.66
CA THR A 994 13.51 -13.14 -18.64
C THR A 994 14.04 -11.71 -18.59
N CYS A 995 14.15 -11.13 -17.41
CA CYS A 995 14.67 -9.78 -17.23
C CYS A 995 16.18 -9.68 -17.46
N TYR A 996 16.69 -8.48 -17.72
CA TYR A 996 18.12 -8.25 -17.59
C TYR A 996 18.50 -8.22 -16.11
N THR A 997 19.74 -8.57 -15.81
CA THR A 997 20.26 -8.46 -14.45
C THR A 997 20.62 -7.00 -14.14
N ASP A 998 20.17 -6.51 -13.00
CA ASP A 998 20.63 -5.30 -12.30
C ASP A 998 20.64 -5.62 -10.80
N LYS A 999 21.68 -6.31 -10.38
CA LYS A 999 21.74 -7.00 -9.08
C LYS A 999 21.80 -6.03 -7.90
N ASP A 1000 22.26 -4.81 -8.11
CA ASP A 1000 22.37 -3.78 -7.07
C ASP A 1000 21.31 -2.66 -7.18
N ASN A 1001 20.49 -2.70 -8.23
CA ASN A 1001 19.31 -1.85 -8.47
C ASN A 1001 19.65 -0.39 -8.73
N ASP A 1002 20.70 -0.14 -9.50
CA ASP A 1002 21.12 1.22 -9.86
C ASP A 1002 20.61 1.70 -11.24
N ASN A 1003 19.85 0.85 -11.93
CA ASN A 1003 19.30 1.00 -13.27
C ASN A 1003 20.35 0.92 -14.40
N TYR A 1004 21.50 0.30 -14.14
CA TYR A 1004 22.48 -0.04 -15.17
C TYR A 1004 22.70 -1.53 -15.27
N ARG A 1005 22.62 -2.04 -16.49
CA ARG A 1005 22.86 -3.45 -16.79
C ARG A 1005 24.36 -3.69 -16.99
N PRO A 1006 24.92 -4.82 -16.53
CA PRO A 1006 26.33 -5.10 -16.73
C PRO A 1006 26.69 -5.26 -18.22
N ASN A 1007 25.78 -5.83 -19.00
CA ASN A 1007 25.91 -5.93 -20.44
C ASN A 1007 24.55 -6.20 -21.10
N ALA A 1008 24.50 -6.12 -22.43
CA ALA A 1008 23.29 -6.35 -23.22
C ALA A 1008 22.80 -7.81 -23.28
N THR A 1009 23.39 -8.73 -22.50
CA THR A 1009 23.10 -10.18 -22.56
C THR A 1009 22.97 -10.86 -21.20
N SER A 1010 23.25 -10.16 -20.09
CA SER A 1010 23.10 -10.70 -18.75
C SER A 1010 21.65 -10.69 -18.37
N THR A 1011 21.10 -11.87 -18.12
CA THR A 1011 19.70 -12.05 -17.80
C THR A 1011 19.53 -12.79 -16.50
N THR A 1012 18.44 -12.50 -15.81
CA THR A 1012 17.94 -13.25 -14.67
C THR A 1012 16.51 -13.69 -14.97
N SER A 1013 16.07 -14.80 -14.39
CA SER A 1013 14.66 -15.18 -14.46
C SER A 1013 13.93 -14.44 -13.36
N SER A 1014 12.89 -13.70 -13.72
CA SER A 1014 12.07 -12.98 -12.74
C SER A 1014 11.14 -13.92 -11.96
N SER A 1015 10.70 -13.44 -10.79
CA SER A 1015 9.61 -14.04 -10.01
C SER A 1015 8.27 -13.94 -10.71
N ASP A 1016 8.11 -12.86 -11.48
CA ASP A 1016 6.87 -12.41 -12.09
C ASP A 1016 7.15 -11.81 -13.49
N THR A 1017 6.19 -11.08 -14.04
CA THR A 1017 6.24 -10.58 -15.42
C THR A 1017 6.84 -9.20 -15.55
N ASP A 1018 7.13 -8.51 -14.45
CA ASP A 1018 7.76 -7.21 -14.49
C ASP A 1018 9.26 -7.33 -14.18
N CYS A 1019 10.05 -6.40 -14.73
CA CYS A 1019 11.47 -6.32 -14.45
C CYS A 1019 11.77 -5.21 -13.45
N SER A 1020 10.93 -5.09 -12.41
CA SER A 1020 11.07 -4.08 -11.35
C SER A 1020 11.52 -4.67 -10.02
N ASP A 1021 11.51 -6.00 -9.92
CA ASP A 1021 11.99 -6.74 -8.77
C ASP A 1021 13.47 -6.46 -8.49
N SER A 1022 13.87 -6.63 -7.23
CA SER A 1022 15.25 -6.34 -6.84
C SER A 1022 16.22 -7.33 -7.49
N GLY A 1023 17.08 -6.85 -8.39
CA GLY A 1023 17.97 -7.68 -9.19
C GLY A 1023 17.70 -7.62 -10.70
N GLU A 1024 16.68 -6.89 -11.11
CA GLU A 1024 16.06 -6.97 -12.44
C GLU A 1024 16.06 -5.63 -13.16
N ALA A 1025 16.16 -5.67 -14.49
CA ALA A 1025 16.19 -4.49 -15.34
C ALA A 1025 15.54 -4.72 -16.70
N LEU A 1026 15.04 -3.63 -17.28
CA LEU A 1026 14.43 -3.58 -18.60
C LEU A 1026 15.47 -3.49 -19.72
N ALA A 1027 15.03 -3.83 -20.93
CA ALA A 1027 15.82 -3.69 -22.16
C ALA A 1027 16.24 -2.23 -22.45
N THR A 1028 15.51 -1.27 -21.91
CA THR A 1028 15.75 0.17 -22.06
C THR A 1028 16.83 0.71 -21.12
N ASP A 1029 17.16 -0.02 -20.06
CA ASP A 1029 18.10 0.46 -19.05
C ASP A 1029 19.51 0.48 -19.60
N ALA A 1030 20.31 1.44 -19.16
CA ALA A 1030 21.60 1.69 -19.77
C ALA A 1030 22.56 0.51 -19.52
N THR A 1031 23.29 0.07 -20.53
CA THR A 1031 24.30 -1.00 -20.36
C THR A 1031 25.66 -0.43 -20.03
N GLY A 1032 26.52 -1.25 -19.45
CA GLY A 1032 27.95 -0.95 -19.28
C GLY A 1032 28.36 -0.84 -17.82
N ASP A 1033 27.53 -1.31 -16.90
CA ASP A 1033 27.94 -1.49 -15.52
C ASP A 1033 29.04 -2.58 -15.43
N CYS A 1034 30.14 -2.21 -14.79
CA CYS A 1034 31.34 -3.00 -14.65
C CYS A 1034 31.38 -3.74 -13.29
N ASN A 1035 30.49 -3.41 -12.35
CA ASN A 1035 30.32 -4.09 -11.08
C ASN A 1035 28.85 -4.10 -10.61
N ASP A 1036 28.08 -4.98 -11.24
CA ASP A 1036 26.69 -5.36 -10.96
C ASP A 1036 26.52 -6.08 -9.61
N SER A 1037 27.00 -5.45 -8.54
CA SER A 1037 26.80 -5.84 -7.15
C SER A 1037 27.06 -4.67 -6.19
N ASP A 1038 27.36 -3.50 -6.73
CA ASP A 1038 27.66 -2.27 -6.03
C ASP A 1038 27.03 -1.09 -6.79
N SER A 1039 25.87 -0.63 -6.32
CA SER A 1039 25.09 0.45 -6.95
C SER A 1039 25.76 1.82 -6.99
N THR A 1040 26.99 1.92 -6.50
CA THR A 1040 27.85 3.09 -6.63
C THR A 1040 28.77 3.05 -7.85
N VAL A 1041 28.78 1.94 -8.61
CA VAL A 1041 29.61 1.69 -9.78
C VAL A 1041 28.72 1.49 -11.00
N ASN A 1042 28.66 2.49 -11.88
CA ASN A 1042 27.92 2.42 -13.15
C ASN A 1042 28.36 3.55 -14.10
N PRO A 1043 28.05 3.47 -15.40
CA PRO A 1043 28.34 4.54 -16.37
C PRO A 1043 27.91 5.97 -16.02
N GLY A 1044 26.95 6.14 -15.09
CA GLY A 1044 26.49 7.43 -14.59
C GLY A 1044 27.17 7.90 -13.29
N ALA A 1045 27.97 7.05 -12.65
CA ALA A 1045 28.61 7.34 -11.38
C ALA A 1045 29.69 8.42 -11.52
N THR A 1046 29.96 9.11 -10.41
CA THR A 1046 31.03 10.11 -10.33
C THR A 1046 32.27 9.46 -9.75
N GLU A 1047 33.40 9.57 -10.45
CA GLU A 1047 34.67 8.96 -10.03
C GLU A 1047 35.14 9.46 -8.66
N ILE A 1048 35.49 8.50 -7.81
CA ILE A 1048 36.16 8.72 -6.52
C ILE A 1048 37.67 8.62 -6.77
N VAL A 1049 38.26 9.79 -7.03
CA VAL A 1049 39.68 9.94 -7.37
C VAL A 1049 40.61 9.04 -6.54
N GLY A 1050 41.28 8.11 -7.23
CA GLY A 1050 42.43 7.37 -6.71
C GLY A 1050 42.08 6.33 -5.66
N ASP A 1051 40.85 5.83 -5.63
CA ASP A 1051 40.50 4.67 -4.84
C ASP A 1051 40.74 3.33 -5.58
N GLY A 1052 41.07 3.41 -6.87
CA GLY A 1052 41.47 2.27 -7.70
C GLY A 1052 40.27 1.42 -8.11
N ALA A 1053 39.09 2.02 -8.20
CA ALA A 1053 37.88 1.38 -8.68
C ALA A 1053 37.25 2.28 -9.74
N ASP A 1054 37.10 1.76 -10.97
CA ASP A 1054 36.45 2.50 -12.06
C ASP A 1054 34.93 2.61 -11.79
N GLN A 1055 34.49 3.65 -11.07
CA GLN A 1055 33.07 3.81 -10.73
C GLN A 1055 32.25 4.12 -11.97
N ASN A 1056 32.79 4.92 -12.89
CA ASN A 1056 32.04 5.34 -14.08
C ASN A 1056 32.14 4.37 -15.28
N CYS A 1057 32.79 3.22 -15.09
CA CYS A 1057 32.91 2.14 -16.08
C CYS A 1057 33.41 2.58 -17.46
N ASP A 1058 34.22 3.63 -17.55
CA ASP A 1058 34.86 4.06 -18.81
C ASP A 1058 36.24 3.42 -19.05
N SER A 1059 36.55 2.41 -18.22
CA SER A 1059 37.80 1.67 -18.16
C SER A 1059 39.00 2.55 -17.79
N LYS A 1060 38.78 3.69 -17.14
CA LYS A 1060 39.83 4.57 -16.67
C LYS A 1060 39.51 5.16 -15.30
N GLU A 1061 40.47 5.07 -14.41
CA GLU A 1061 40.42 5.76 -13.12
C GLU A 1061 40.97 7.20 -13.22
N THR A 1062 40.53 8.08 -12.31
CA THR A 1062 41.21 9.35 -12.04
C THR A 1062 42.16 9.20 -10.86
N CYS A 1063 43.41 8.87 -11.13
CA CYS A 1063 44.41 8.64 -10.09
C CYS A 1063 45.04 9.93 -9.55
N TYR A 1064 45.68 9.83 -8.38
CA TYR A 1064 46.60 10.87 -7.95
C TYR A 1064 47.89 10.80 -8.78
N THR A 1065 48.62 11.90 -8.88
CA THR A 1065 49.93 11.92 -9.56
C THR A 1065 51.03 11.47 -8.59
N ASP A 1066 51.86 10.52 -9.04
CA ASP A 1066 53.18 10.17 -8.48
C ASP A 1066 54.10 9.91 -9.67
N LYS A 1067 54.76 10.96 -10.13
CA LYS A 1067 55.39 10.99 -11.46
C LYS A 1067 56.68 10.20 -11.52
N ASP A 1068 57.34 9.97 -10.40
CA ASP A 1068 58.59 9.21 -10.33
C ASP A 1068 58.44 7.82 -9.71
N ASN A 1069 57.26 7.50 -9.16
CA ASN A 1069 56.84 6.22 -8.61
C ASN A 1069 57.59 5.81 -7.34
N ASP A 1070 57.81 6.75 -6.42
CA ASP A 1070 58.33 6.43 -5.09
C ASP A 1070 57.27 6.19 -4.02
N SER A 1071 55.99 6.18 -4.42
CA SER A 1071 54.81 6.01 -3.56
C SER A 1071 54.55 7.21 -2.64
N TYR A 1072 55.07 8.40 -2.99
CA TYR A 1072 54.72 9.65 -2.37
C TYR A 1072 54.13 10.64 -3.36
N ARG A 1073 53.00 11.24 -2.97
CA ARG A 1073 52.28 12.24 -3.76
C ARG A 1073 52.81 13.63 -3.46
N PRO A 1074 52.91 14.54 -4.45
CA PRO A 1074 53.29 15.92 -4.21
C PRO A 1074 52.29 16.67 -3.33
N ASP A 1075 50.99 16.41 -3.51
CA ASP A 1075 49.91 16.99 -2.71
C ASP A 1075 48.64 16.12 -2.72
N SER A 1076 47.62 16.51 -1.96
CA SER A 1076 46.35 15.77 -1.82
C SER A 1076 45.32 16.02 -2.92
N THR A 1077 45.68 16.73 -4.00
CA THR A 1077 44.76 17.25 -5.02
C THR A 1077 45.24 17.07 -6.46
N SER A 1078 46.52 16.82 -6.69
CA SER A 1078 47.12 16.63 -8.00
C SER A 1078 46.71 15.27 -8.57
N THR A 1079 45.99 15.28 -9.68
CA THR A 1079 45.44 14.08 -10.33
C THR A 1079 45.90 13.95 -11.77
N THR A 1080 45.94 12.71 -12.24
CA THR A 1080 46.16 12.33 -13.64
C THR A 1080 45.08 11.32 -14.04
N SER A 1081 44.68 11.33 -15.32
CA SER A 1081 43.77 10.29 -15.82
C SER A 1081 44.58 9.04 -16.15
N SER A 1082 44.18 7.90 -15.59
CA SER A 1082 44.82 6.62 -15.86
C SER A 1082 44.53 6.13 -17.28
N SER A 1083 45.37 5.21 -17.74
CA SER A 1083 45.18 4.49 -18.99
C SER A 1083 44.31 3.24 -18.83
N ASP A 1084 44.10 2.79 -17.60
CA ASP A 1084 43.24 1.69 -17.20
C ASP A 1084 42.51 1.96 -15.87
N SER A 1085 41.86 0.94 -15.33
CA SER A 1085 40.97 1.02 -14.16
C SER A 1085 41.72 1.05 -12.81
N ASP A 1086 43.05 1.03 -12.80
CA ASP A 1086 43.83 1.07 -11.57
C ASP A 1086 44.81 2.24 -11.55
N CYS A 1087 45.38 2.49 -10.36
CA CYS A 1087 46.39 3.54 -10.14
C CYS A 1087 47.78 2.94 -9.91
N SER A 1088 48.11 1.88 -10.65
CA SER A 1088 49.41 1.20 -10.56
C SER A 1088 50.35 1.50 -11.72
N ASP A 1089 49.85 2.22 -12.73
CA ASP A 1089 50.63 2.65 -13.87
C ASP A 1089 51.68 3.69 -13.46
N SER A 1090 52.78 3.73 -14.22
CA SER A 1090 53.88 4.64 -13.91
C SER A 1090 53.43 6.10 -14.04
N GLY A 1091 53.45 6.87 -12.96
CA GLY A 1091 52.97 8.24 -12.91
C GLY A 1091 51.77 8.44 -12.01
N GLU A 1092 51.23 7.35 -11.44
CA GLU A 1092 49.92 7.27 -10.82
C GLU A 1092 50.02 6.76 -9.39
N ALA A 1093 49.11 7.25 -8.55
CA ALA A 1093 49.10 6.97 -7.13
C ALA A 1093 47.69 6.78 -6.59
N LEU A 1094 47.61 5.96 -5.54
CA LEU A 1094 46.40 5.75 -4.76
C LEU A 1094 46.21 6.85 -3.71
N SER A 1095 44.97 7.02 -3.26
CA SER A 1095 44.60 7.93 -2.17
C SER A 1095 45.29 7.60 -0.84
N SER A 1096 45.72 6.34 -0.66
CA SER A 1096 46.41 5.83 0.53
C SER A 1096 47.89 6.17 0.58
N GLU A 1097 48.50 6.54 -0.54
CA GLU A 1097 49.92 6.83 -0.61
C GLU A 1097 50.24 8.18 0.04
N ALA A 1098 51.38 8.27 0.71
CA ALA A 1098 51.70 9.38 1.58
C ALA A 1098 51.87 10.67 0.77
N THR A 1099 51.42 11.81 1.29
CA THR A 1099 51.63 13.12 0.64
C THR A 1099 52.87 13.80 1.20
N GLY A 1100 53.47 14.72 0.44
CA GLY A 1100 54.55 15.59 0.93
C GLY A 1100 55.86 15.42 0.19
N ASP A 1101 55.85 14.72 -0.94
CA ASP A 1101 56.99 14.70 -1.86
C ASP A 1101 57.29 16.11 -2.38
N CYS A 1102 58.48 16.59 -2.05
CA CYS A 1102 58.96 17.92 -2.40
C CYS A 1102 59.58 17.97 -3.82
N ASN A 1103 59.79 16.83 -4.47
CA ASN A 1103 60.29 16.70 -5.84
C ASN A 1103 59.78 15.44 -6.57
N ASP A 1104 58.51 15.52 -7.00
CA ASP A 1104 57.74 14.59 -7.85
C ASP A 1104 58.31 14.41 -9.28
N SER A 1105 59.61 14.14 -9.35
CA SER A 1105 60.35 13.79 -10.55
C SER A 1105 61.64 13.02 -10.23
N SER A 1106 61.90 12.75 -8.95
CA SER A 1106 63.06 12.07 -8.40
C SER A 1106 62.66 11.12 -7.26
N ALA A 1107 62.52 9.83 -7.58
CA ALA A 1107 62.14 8.75 -6.67
C ALA A 1107 63.08 8.46 -5.46
N THR A 1108 64.05 9.34 -5.23
CA THR A 1108 64.97 9.32 -4.09
C THR A 1108 64.75 10.49 -3.14
N VAL A 1109 63.69 11.29 -3.37
CA VAL A 1109 63.38 12.49 -2.61
C VAL A 1109 61.92 12.38 -2.16
N TYR A 1110 61.70 11.97 -0.93
CA TYR A 1110 60.39 11.78 -0.35
C TYR A 1110 60.45 11.81 1.18
N PRO A 1111 59.35 12.14 1.88
CA PRO A 1111 59.30 12.12 3.34
C PRO A 1111 59.84 10.83 3.99
N GLY A 1112 60.99 10.93 4.65
CA GLY A 1112 61.67 9.81 5.31
C GLY A 1112 62.65 9.01 4.43
N ALA A 1113 63.05 9.53 3.27
CA ALA A 1113 64.18 9.01 2.51
C ALA A 1113 65.48 9.07 3.35
N SER A 1114 66.48 8.26 2.98
CA SER A 1114 67.78 8.34 3.63
C SER A 1114 68.58 9.51 3.07
N GLU A 1115 68.93 10.45 3.94
CA GLU A 1115 69.80 11.57 3.61
C GLU A 1115 71.18 11.10 3.14
N THR A 1116 71.63 11.67 2.02
CA THR A 1116 73.00 11.56 1.53
C THR A 1116 73.73 12.82 1.94
N ALA A 1117 74.42 12.75 3.09
CA ALA A 1117 75.09 13.91 3.68
C ALA A 1117 75.91 14.72 2.66
N TYR A 1118 75.70 16.04 2.71
CA TYR A 1118 76.43 17.08 1.98
C TYR A 1118 76.22 17.13 0.46
N ASP A 1119 75.17 16.51 -0.09
CA ASP A 1119 74.87 16.59 -1.52
C ASP A 1119 73.93 17.76 -1.90
N SER A 1120 73.50 18.55 -0.90
CA SER A 1120 72.62 19.73 -1.01
C SER A 1120 71.22 19.42 -1.52
N VAL A 1121 70.81 18.16 -1.52
CA VAL A 1121 69.45 17.73 -1.80
C VAL A 1121 68.86 17.27 -0.46
N ASP A 1122 67.73 17.85 -0.10
CA ASP A 1122 66.92 17.44 1.04
C ASP A 1122 66.09 16.24 0.57
N GLN A 1123 66.62 15.03 0.78
CA GLN A 1123 65.98 13.80 0.33
C GLN A 1123 64.76 13.47 1.17
N ASP A 1124 64.78 13.75 2.47
CA ASP A 1124 63.70 13.38 3.38
C ASP A 1124 62.60 14.46 3.51
N CYS A 1125 62.73 15.56 2.76
CA CYS A 1125 61.81 16.68 2.70
C CYS A 1125 61.52 17.33 4.08
N ASP A 1126 62.46 17.24 5.03
CA ASP A 1126 62.33 17.84 6.36
C ASP A 1126 62.71 19.33 6.40
N GLY A 1127 63.33 19.82 5.32
CA GLY A 1127 63.75 21.19 5.12
C GLY A 1127 65.26 21.42 5.13
N SER A 1128 66.11 20.38 5.30
CA SER A 1128 67.58 20.50 5.32
C SER A 1128 68.34 19.20 5.03
N ASP A 1129 69.49 19.32 4.34
CA ASP A 1129 70.47 18.22 4.13
C ASP A 1129 71.25 17.89 5.43
N LEU A 1130 71.57 16.61 5.66
CA LEU A 1130 72.27 16.11 6.87
C LEU A 1130 73.75 16.57 6.95
N THR A 1131 74.11 17.30 8.01
CA THR A 1131 75.47 17.89 8.18
C THR A 1131 76.32 17.37 9.37
N ASP A 1132 75.73 16.58 10.26
CA ASP A 1132 76.35 15.96 11.45
C ASP A 1132 76.13 14.44 11.36
N VAL A 1133 77.13 13.71 10.85
CA VAL A 1133 76.96 12.30 10.44
C VAL A 1133 77.05 11.32 11.62
N ASP A 1134 77.91 11.57 12.60
CA ASP A 1134 78.09 10.70 13.76
C ASP A 1134 77.23 11.10 14.99
N GLY A 1135 76.59 12.27 14.95
CA GLY A 1135 75.60 12.72 15.91
C GLY A 1135 76.19 13.18 17.24
N ASP A 1136 77.46 13.60 17.25
CA ASP A 1136 78.14 14.09 18.44
C ASP A 1136 77.82 15.57 18.76
N GLY A 1137 77.16 16.24 17.81
CA GLY A 1137 76.69 17.63 17.90
C GLY A 1137 77.63 18.66 17.30
N PHE A 1138 78.69 18.25 16.59
CA PHE A 1138 79.58 19.12 15.83
C PHE A 1138 79.51 18.80 14.33
N ASP A 1139 79.18 19.80 13.50
CA ASP A 1139 79.16 19.59 12.05
C ASP A 1139 80.58 19.35 11.48
N SER A 1140 80.64 18.58 10.39
CA SER A 1140 81.88 18.32 9.65
C SER A 1140 82.60 19.59 9.23
N THR A 1141 83.93 19.60 9.33
CA THR A 1141 84.77 20.62 8.69
C THR A 1141 84.50 20.78 7.18
N SER A 1142 84.02 19.73 6.50
CA SER A 1142 83.63 19.74 5.08
C SER A 1142 82.36 20.53 4.81
N ALA A 1143 81.42 20.54 5.77
CA ALA A 1143 80.18 21.31 5.76
C ALA A 1143 80.34 22.72 6.36
N GLY A 1144 81.53 23.05 6.87
CA GLY A 1144 81.87 24.34 7.47
C GLY A 1144 81.84 24.38 9.00
N GLY A 1145 81.72 23.22 9.66
CA GLY A 1145 81.83 23.05 11.10
C GLY A 1145 83.26 22.82 11.59
N THR A 1146 83.41 22.24 12.78
CA THR A 1146 84.69 22.12 13.50
C THR A 1146 85.16 20.70 13.73
N ASP A 1147 84.39 19.69 13.32
CA ASP A 1147 84.77 18.30 13.47
C ASP A 1147 85.83 17.85 12.45
N CYS A 1148 86.93 17.29 12.93
CA CYS A 1148 88.02 16.81 12.08
C CYS A 1148 87.86 15.35 11.63
N ASP A 1149 86.96 14.57 12.24
CA ASP A 1149 86.60 13.21 11.84
C ASP A 1149 85.10 12.93 12.10
N ASP A 1150 84.24 13.46 11.21
CA ASP A 1150 82.76 13.41 11.30
C ASP A 1150 82.13 12.01 11.21
N ASP A 1151 82.96 10.95 11.16
CA ASP A 1151 82.55 9.56 11.20
C ASP A 1151 82.82 8.91 12.59
N ASP A 1152 83.46 9.63 13.52
CA ASP A 1152 83.85 9.16 14.85
C ASP A 1152 83.59 10.20 15.96
N ALA A 1153 82.44 10.04 16.62
CA ALA A 1153 81.96 10.87 17.73
C ALA A 1153 82.89 10.97 18.97
N THR A 1154 84.06 10.30 18.95
CA THR A 1154 85.09 10.42 19.99
C THR A 1154 86.23 11.39 19.63
N ILE A 1155 86.31 11.83 18.38
CA ILE A 1155 87.28 12.78 17.86
C ILE A 1155 86.51 14.06 17.53
N ASN A 1156 86.63 15.06 18.39
CA ASN A 1156 85.95 16.33 18.20
C ASN A 1156 86.64 17.42 19.02
N PRO A 1157 86.35 18.71 18.78
CA PRO A 1157 87.00 19.83 19.47
C PRO A 1157 86.86 19.86 21.00
N SER A 1158 86.07 18.97 21.59
CA SER A 1158 85.86 18.85 23.03
C SER A 1158 86.43 17.57 23.64
N ALA A 1159 87.06 16.70 22.84
CA ALA A 1159 87.71 15.48 23.32
C ALA A 1159 88.97 15.81 24.16
N THR A 1160 89.50 14.80 24.85
CA THR A 1160 90.72 14.93 25.68
C THR A 1160 91.86 14.17 25.03
N GLU A 1161 92.97 14.86 24.77
CA GLU A 1161 94.13 14.30 24.09
C GLU A 1161 94.85 13.19 24.90
N ILE A 1162 95.21 12.10 24.23
CA ILE A 1162 95.96 10.97 24.78
C ILE A 1162 97.37 10.97 24.17
N PRO A 1163 98.42 11.31 24.94
CA PRO A 1163 99.78 11.39 24.40
C PRO A 1163 100.28 10.09 23.77
N TYR A 1164 100.92 10.21 22.61
CA TYR A 1164 101.69 9.19 21.87
C TYR A 1164 100.87 8.09 21.19
N ASP A 1165 99.55 8.25 21.07
CA ASP A 1165 98.70 7.25 20.41
C ASP A 1165 98.53 7.47 18.89
N GLY A 1166 99.04 8.59 18.39
CA GLY A 1166 99.11 8.97 16.98
C GLY A 1166 97.83 9.56 16.41
N VAL A 1167 96.83 9.85 17.24
CA VAL A 1167 95.55 10.44 16.85
C VAL A 1167 95.39 11.77 17.59
N ASP A 1168 94.93 12.80 16.88
CA ASP A 1168 94.62 14.13 17.44
C ASP A 1168 93.14 14.13 17.81
N GLN A 1169 92.80 13.81 19.07
CA GLN A 1169 91.41 13.63 19.48
C GLN A 1169 90.68 14.96 19.62
N ASP A 1170 91.35 15.99 20.13
CA ASP A 1170 90.72 17.31 20.35
C ASP A 1170 90.78 18.24 19.12
N CYS A 1171 91.26 17.70 17.99
CA CYS A 1171 91.39 18.38 16.70
C CYS A 1171 92.25 19.66 16.81
N PHE A 1172 93.18 19.72 17.78
CA PHE A 1172 93.98 20.89 18.11
C PHE A 1172 95.46 20.55 18.29
N ASP A 1173 96.31 21.13 17.42
CA ASP A 1173 97.78 21.09 17.49
C ASP A 1173 98.48 19.70 17.39
N GLY A 1174 97.73 18.59 17.27
CA GLY A 1174 98.25 17.22 17.05
C GLY A 1174 98.65 16.45 18.32
N ASP A 1175 98.90 15.14 18.18
CA ASP A 1175 99.24 14.23 19.29
C ASP A 1175 100.46 14.69 20.14
N LEU A 1176 100.30 14.65 21.46
CA LEU A 1176 101.18 15.25 22.48
C LEU A 1176 102.52 14.49 22.61
N SER A 1177 103.65 15.18 22.38
CA SER A 1177 104.99 14.54 22.24
C SER A 1177 106.04 14.81 23.36
N ASP A 1178 105.72 15.66 24.34
CA ASP A 1178 106.55 16.04 25.51
C ASP A 1178 105.61 16.06 26.73
N ALA A 1179 105.63 14.99 27.52
CA ALA A 1179 104.60 14.73 28.53
C ALA A 1179 104.84 15.44 29.87
N ASP A 1180 106.10 15.67 30.26
CA ASP A 1180 106.44 16.34 31.52
C ASP A 1180 106.81 17.83 31.35
N GLY A 1181 107.02 18.27 30.11
CA GLY A 1181 107.18 19.67 29.74
C GLY A 1181 108.57 20.24 30.00
N ASP A 1182 109.60 19.40 30.13
CA ASP A 1182 110.99 19.83 30.31
C ASP A 1182 111.64 20.38 29.02
N GLY A 1183 110.96 20.16 27.88
CA GLY A 1183 111.35 20.62 26.55
C GLY A 1183 112.18 19.61 25.75
N PHE A 1184 112.36 18.39 26.24
CA PHE A 1184 112.95 17.27 25.54
C PHE A 1184 111.91 16.19 25.26
N GLU A 1185 111.84 15.75 24.01
CA GLU A 1185 110.88 14.72 23.63
C GLU A 1185 111.28 13.35 24.23
N SER A 1186 110.26 12.56 24.57
CA SER A 1186 110.37 11.18 25.01
C SER A 1186 111.26 10.34 24.10
N THR A 1187 112.09 9.47 24.67
CA THR A 1187 112.73 8.39 23.89
C THR A 1187 111.71 7.50 23.17
N ALA A 1188 110.45 7.44 23.63
CA ALA A 1188 109.38 6.68 22.97
C ALA A 1188 109.03 7.20 21.57
N VAL A 1189 109.16 8.51 21.32
CA VAL A 1189 108.96 9.14 20.01
C VAL A 1189 110.27 9.49 19.29
N GLY A 1190 111.41 9.05 19.84
CA GLY A 1190 112.73 9.21 19.25
C GLY A 1190 113.51 10.44 19.74
N GLY A 1191 113.04 11.08 20.82
CA GLY A 1191 113.77 12.12 21.53
C GLY A 1191 114.84 11.58 22.48
N GLY A 1192 115.44 12.47 23.26
CA GLY A 1192 116.65 12.18 24.04
C GLY A 1192 116.41 11.87 25.52
N ASP A 1193 115.19 12.10 26.01
CA ASP A 1193 114.85 11.97 27.42
C ASP A 1193 114.73 10.50 27.85
N CYS A 1194 115.56 10.09 28.82
CA CYS A 1194 115.58 8.73 29.33
C CYS A 1194 114.53 8.45 30.41
N ASP A 1195 113.88 9.47 30.98
CA ASP A 1195 112.70 9.35 31.85
C ASP A 1195 111.73 10.53 31.66
N ASP A 1196 110.92 10.45 30.60
CA ASP A 1196 109.89 11.41 30.12
C ASP A 1196 108.68 11.61 31.08
N ASN A 1197 108.87 11.35 32.37
CA ASN A 1197 107.94 11.70 33.44
C ASN A 1197 108.63 12.48 34.57
N ASP A 1198 109.91 12.83 34.41
CA ASP A 1198 110.74 13.53 35.40
C ASP A 1198 111.64 14.60 34.74
N GLU A 1199 111.27 15.88 34.92
CA GLU A 1199 111.98 17.06 34.35
C GLU A 1199 113.49 17.17 34.70
N GLY A 1200 114.00 16.31 35.58
CA GLY A 1200 115.38 16.26 36.03
C GLY A 1200 116.33 15.37 35.22
N SER A 1201 115.82 14.52 34.32
CA SER A 1201 116.59 13.42 33.69
C SER A 1201 116.67 13.54 32.17
N TYR A 1202 117.50 14.44 31.66
CA TYR A 1202 117.61 14.72 30.23
C TYR A 1202 119.07 14.80 29.75
N PRO A 1203 119.33 14.66 28.43
CA PRO A 1203 120.67 14.78 27.87
C PRO A 1203 121.36 16.11 28.22
N GLY A 1204 122.41 16.03 29.03
CA GLY A 1204 123.16 17.20 29.51
C GLY A 1204 122.72 17.76 30.86
N ALA A 1205 121.85 17.05 31.60
CA ALA A 1205 121.61 17.29 33.02
C ALA A 1205 122.91 17.12 33.84
N GLY A 1206 122.93 17.60 35.10
CA GLY A 1206 124.12 17.51 35.95
C GLY A 1206 124.16 16.19 36.72
N GLU A 1207 125.18 15.36 36.46
CA GLU A 1207 125.38 14.08 37.15
C GLU A 1207 125.72 14.22 38.64
N THR A 1208 125.06 13.42 39.47
CA THR A 1208 125.40 13.28 40.89
C THR A 1208 126.18 11.99 41.12
N ALA A 1209 127.52 12.11 41.11
CA ALA A 1209 128.41 10.95 41.20
C ALA A 1209 128.05 9.97 42.33
N TYR A 1210 127.99 8.69 41.96
CA TYR A 1210 127.85 7.50 42.81
C TYR A 1210 126.45 7.22 43.38
N ASP A 1211 125.39 7.86 42.88
CA ASP A 1211 124.02 7.60 43.34
C ASP A 1211 123.31 6.48 42.56
N GLY A 1212 123.91 6.01 41.47
CA GLY A 1212 123.47 4.89 40.65
C GLY A 1212 122.34 5.22 39.67
N ILE A 1213 122.04 6.50 39.45
CA ILE A 1213 121.08 6.98 38.45
C ILE A 1213 121.86 7.79 37.41
N ASP A 1214 121.61 7.54 36.13
CA ASP A 1214 122.24 8.19 34.98
C ASP A 1214 121.36 9.38 34.56
N GLN A 1215 121.60 10.55 35.15
CA GLN A 1215 120.72 11.71 34.95
C GLN A 1215 120.93 12.40 33.62
N ASP A 1216 122.14 12.34 33.07
CA ASP A 1216 122.46 12.96 31.79
C ASP A 1216 122.28 12.01 30.60
N CYS A 1217 121.74 10.81 30.87
CA CYS A 1217 121.36 9.78 29.92
C CYS A 1217 122.53 9.33 29.02
N ASP A 1218 123.78 9.43 29.51
CA ASP A 1218 124.99 9.10 28.74
C ASP A 1218 125.39 7.61 28.79
N GLY A 1219 124.71 6.86 29.65
CA GLY A 1219 124.83 5.41 29.81
C GLY A 1219 125.62 4.95 31.03
N SER A 1220 126.13 5.86 31.88
CA SER A 1220 126.80 5.49 33.13
C SER A 1220 126.96 6.63 34.14
N ASP A 1221 126.69 6.35 35.41
CA ASP A 1221 126.99 7.23 36.55
C ASP A 1221 128.52 7.53 36.69
N LEU A 1222 128.87 8.80 36.90
CA LEU A 1222 130.23 9.37 36.95
C LEU A 1222 131.13 8.72 38.03
N THR A 1223 132.25 8.11 37.62
CA THR A 1223 133.12 7.28 38.49
C THR A 1223 134.62 7.65 38.60
N ASP A 1224 135.11 8.60 37.81
CA ASP A 1224 136.47 9.20 37.87
C ASP A 1224 136.31 10.73 37.93
N VAL A 1225 136.30 11.29 39.15
CA VAL A 1225 135.87 12.67 39.38
C VAL A 1225 136.96 13.69 39.07
N ASP A 1226 138.23 13.36 39.29
CA ASP A 1226 139.36 14.25 38.99
C ASP A 1226 139.97 14.07 37.58
N GLY A 1227 139.56 13.01 36.87
CA GLY A 1227 139.83 12.77 35.46
C GLY A 1227 141.26 12.35 35.17
N ASP A 1228 141.97 11.78 36.14
CA ASP A 1228 143.34 11.32 35.96
C ASP A 1228 143.44 9.94 35.29
N GLY A 1229 142.29 9.30 35.09
CA GLY A 1229 142.11 8.05 34.37
C GLY A 1229 142.15 6.81 35.25
N PHE A 1230 142.02 6.96 36.57
CA PHE A 1230 141.90 5.86 37.52
C PHE A 1230 140.65 6.03 38.40
N ASP A 1231 139.71 5.11 38.26
CA ASP A 1231 138.45 5.14 39.03
C ASP A 1231 138.69 5.14 40.55
N ALA A 1232 137.81 5.83 41.28
CA ALA A 1232 137.87 5.96 42.73
C ALA A 1232 137.85 4.61 43.45
N ALA A 1233 138.55 4.50 44.59
CA ALA A 1233 138.48 3.33 45.45
C ALA A 1233 137.03 2.99 45.90
N GLU A 1234 136.14 3.99 46.04
CA GLU A 1234 134.71 3.78 46.35
C GLU A 1234 133.93 3.12 45.19
N ALA A 1235 134.33 3.34 43.94
CA ALA A 1235 133.79 2.68 42.75
C ALA A 1235 134.50 1.35 42.42
N GLY A 1236 135.51 0.97 43.21
CA GLY A 1236 136.24 -0.29 43.08
C GLY A 1236 137.58 -0.20 42.33
N GLY A 1237 138.06 1.00 42.02
CA GLY A 1237 139.36 1.26 41.38
C GLY A 1237 140.55 1.41 42.35
N ASP A 1238 141.72 1.74 41.80
CA ASP A 1238 143.00 1.74 42.54
C ASP A 1238 143.44 3.15 43.01
N ASP A 1239 142.72 4.23 42.68
CA ASP A 1239 143.05 5.58 43.13
C ASP A 1239 142.59 5.84 44.58
N CYS A 1240 143.53 6.33 45.41
CA CYS A 1240 143.29 6.54 46.83
C CYS A 1240 142.92 7.99 47.21
N ASP A 1241 142.91 8.92 46.25
CA ASP A 1241 142.46 10.32 46.44
C ASP A 1241 141.92 10.91 45.12
N ASP A 1242 140.72 10.47 44.73
CA ASP A 1242 139.94 10.82 43.51
C ASP A 1242 139.49 12.31 43.42
N GLY A 1243 139.95 13.16 44.34
CA GLY A 1243 139.78 14.62 44.24
C GLY A 1243 141.06 15.34 43.79
N ASN A 1244 142.12 14.61 43.47
CA ASN A 1244 143.46 15.11 43.28
C ASN A 1244 144.29 14.24 42.32
N ALA A 1245 144.16 14.54 41.03
CA ALA A 1245 144.81 13.89 39.88
C ALA A 1245 146.35 13.71 39.93
N ALA A 1246 147.03 14.20 40.97
CA ALA A 1246 148.46 13.99 41.21
C ALA A 1246 148.77 12.81 42.15
N ALA A 1247 147.76 12.12 42.67
CA ALA A 1247 147.85 11.11 43.72
C ALA A 1247 147.54 9.66 43.26
N ASN A 1248 147.79 9.33 41.99
CA ASN A 1248 147.54 7.99 41.47
C ASN A 1248 148.62 6.92 41.79
N PRO A 1249 148.31 5.63 41.59
CA PRO A 1249 149.21 4.49 41.80
C PRO A 1249 150.54 4.52 41.00
N GLY A 1250 150.70 5.45 40.05
CA GLY A 1250 151.88 5.58 39.19
C GLY A 1250 153.07 6.36 39.77
N ALA A 1251 152.94 7.08 40.90
CA ALA A 1251 153.92 8.09 41.35
C ALA A 1251 155.05 7.60 42.33
N PRO A 1252 156.36 7.88 42.10
CA PRO A 1252 157.49 7.50 43.00
C PRO A 1252 158.19 8.64 43.80
N GLY A 1253 158.80 8.33 44.97
CA GLY A 1253 159.61 9.23 45.84
C GLY A 1253 161.14 9.31 45.57
N ASP A 1254 161.80 10.37 46.07
CA ASP A 1254 163.13 10.98 45.75
C ASP A 1254 164.38 10.09 45.42
N LEU A 1255 164.78 10.04 44.12
CA LEU A 1255 166.12 10.33 43.54
C LEU A 1255 166.17 9.85 42.06
N VAL A 1256 166.44 10.79 41.14
CA VAL A 1256 166.75 10.57 39.71
C VAL A 1256 165.64 9.90 38.89
N GLN A 1257 165.06 10.69 37.97
CA GLN A 1257 164.44 10.25 36.71
C GLN A 1257 163.39 9.13 36.84
N ARG A 1258 162.12 9.37 36.60
CA ARG A 1258 161.54 9.98 35.39
C ARG A 1258 160.06 10.08 35.68
N ARG A 1259 159.53 11.29 35.55
CA ARG A 1259 158.56 11.62 34.51
C ARG A 1259 157.22 10.92 34.69
N ARG A 1260 156.32 11.82 35.10
CA ARG A 1260 154.87 11.82 35.00
C ARG A 1260 154.28 10.92 36.04
#